data_AF-A0A8H8MUI1-F1
#
_entry.id   AF-A0A8H8MUI1-F1
#
_cell.length_a   1.000
_cell.length_b   1.000
_cell.length_c   1.000
_cell.angle_alpha   90.00
_cell.angle_beta   90.00
_cell.angle_gamma   90.00
#
_symmetry.space_group_name_H-M   'P 1'
#
loop_
_entity.id
_entity.type
_entity.pdbx_description
1 polymer ?
#
loop_
_entity_poly.entity_id
_entity_poly.type
_entity_poly.pdbx_seq_one_letter_code
_entity_poly.pdbx_strand_id
1 'polypeptide(L)'
;MPETHSRTESHVNEPPLKRFRPSEGDSSSALGDIAVQASQMSISPTPPVSVDPMYAHRWKLQGRASIANAADLYFAKSKSLVYHFLDVLDPVEDELGQLKICILHCGICGEGKWKWEKGGKAKGSTSNMTRHMEEKHRMAWSAITKDDNDALGLPHTPQESSDNVPSTSTPIPAFNIDGFYQRVTRWIVSRNHAFTEVDNDEWRDLVTFLRPALQDHLVRSTAIKERLLSHAGEAREYTKQYIGTLSGLMAIACDAWTTSNRIAFLAIVGSWITDDWKLREVLLDFKQLHGPHDGDNMASVVADTLAELGIGKKVISLVSDNASNNNTLIEHISRRLKQSAPESRWDGTKGHIRCLAHVIHLAVMSLLRGISAIPDSTNLRDFDYDDKLFGEEIAEAIVAEDNRESFESDDQESPDPLVNLLSAICKVRKISKIVHSSPQRMELFKMTAQRIEDRNEQTARREGRPYIKKRVKTLILDVVTRWNSMLFMLERALEFREAIDTLTKYPTVKIFQAYRLSSDNWETVSKVCKWLKFFRDASLCISGEKYPTLSFSLRVYFVLISYVTRLQNDSSVQNSPAALAGVRACREKLLQYFDQSTYDSEYYYFAMVLDPRYKDTLFKANSALVAELFSDDWVNDCASALVENGQEFYDTSAFPLPIKSEVVEPDIEDIYDFKQAFRASIPQQSGRSFSTRTLAMELKEYLSEDVIPDTQAPLAWWCDNAARFPRLARMARDYLCIPGLLSQILAPHTRTLIGVDISSKSVDYYNERVANQGIPPDEMRAICAELKERGTIDPDPLDGIEFDVVVCTNAYHHFDDINTVTKILASYLKPGTGTLLVIDLIRSPVSESLHKDHGHVVAHKGGFAEEDIRNAFIQAGGLENFSFEVAFEMSNNSKSVDLFIAKGVRRSA
;
A
#
# COMPACT_ATOMS: atom_id res chain seq x y z
N MET A 1 -49.37 49.45 3.11
CA MET A 1 -50.40 49.50 4.17
C MET A 1 -51.60 48.77 3.59
N PRO A 2 -52.00 47.56 4.04
CA PRO A 2 -52.01 47.03 5.41
C PRO A 2 -51.51 45.56 5.52
N GLU A 3 -51.85 44.93 6.66
CA GLU A 3 -52.06 43.49 6.93
C GLU A 3 -50.93 42.61 7.50
N THR A 4 -50.93 42.55 8.83
CA THR A 4 -50.39 41.50 9.70
C THR A 4 -51.34 40.30 9.78
N HIS A 5 -50.84 39.09 9.57
CA HIS A 5 -51.44 37.87 10.12
C HIS A 5 -50.39 36.84 10.56
N SER A 6 -50.65 36.28 11.73
CA SER A 6 -49.86 35.34 12.51
C SER A 6 -49.73 33.96 11.88
N ARG A 7 -48.58 33.29 12.07
CA ARG A 7 -48.48 31.83 12.03
C ARG A 7 -47.76 31.31 13.26
N THR A 8 -48.46 30.40 13.91
CA THR A 8 -48.13 29.59 15.07
C THR A 8 -46.95 28.66 14.80
N GLU A 9 -45.91 28.72 15.63
CA GLU A 9 -44.86 27.70 15.70
C GLU A 9 -45.36 26.53 16.55
N SER A 10 -45.40 25.36 15.93
CA SER A 10 -45.61 24.07 16.58
C SER A 10 -44.29 23.55 17.12
N HIS A 11 -44.22 23.34 18.44
CA HIS A 11 -43.15 22.59 19.10
C HIS A 11 -43.01 21.19 18.48
N VAL A 12 -41.83 20.91 17.93
CA VAL A 12 -41.36 19.55 17.63
C VAL A 12 -40.22 19.26 18.60
N ASN A 13 -40.38 18.16 19.35
CA ASN A 13 -39.44 17.63 20.32
C ASN A 13 -38.04 17.41 19.71
N GLU A 14 -37.00 17.91 20.38
CA GLU A 14 -35.60 17.49 20.17
C GLU A 14 -35.37 16.08 20.77
N PRO A 15 -34.68 15.15 20.09
CA PRO A 15 -34.13 13.94 20.73
C PRO A 15 -32.72 14.20 21.32
N PRO A 16 -32.33 13.52 22.41
CA PRO A 16 -31.09 13.79 23.13
C PRO A 16 -29.94 12.88 22.66
N LEU A 17 -28.84 13.45 22.17
CA LEU A 17 -27.52 12.81 22.09
C LEU A 17 -26.41 13.87 22.24
N LYS A 18 -26.46 14.70 23.29
CA LYS A 18 -25.40 15.67 23.59
C LYS A 18 -24.44 15.10 24.61
N ARG A 19 -23.18 14.89 24.23
CA ARG A 19 -22.08 14.67 25.17
C ARG A 19 -21.82 15.95 25.95
N PHE A 20 -22.11 15.94 27.25
CA PHE A 20 -21.79 17.04 28.15
C PHE A 20 -20.33 16.87 28.63
N ARG A 21 -19.42 17.77 28.22
CA ARG A 21 -18.10 17.86 28.87
C ARG A 21 -18.29 18.59 30.20
N PRO A 22 -17.81 18.06 31.35
CA PRO A 22 -17.71 18.84 32.57
C PRO A 22 -16.74 20.00 32.35
N SER A 23 -17.16 21.22 32.68
CA SER A 23 -16.28 22.40 32.70
C SER A 23 -15.17 22.23 33.74
N GLU A 24 -13.97 22.70 33.40
CA GLU A 24 -12.75 22.62 34.22
C GLU A 24 -12.97 23.10 35.67
N GLY A 25 -12.56 22.26 36.62
CA GLY A 25 -12.53 22.53 38.06
C GLY A 25 -11.59 21.59 38.79
N ASP A 26 -10.41 22.13 39.11
CA ASP A 26 -9.33 21.74 40.04
C ASP A 26 -9.21 20.32 40.68
N SER A 27 -7.93 19.89 40.67
CA SER A 27 -7.14 19.24 41.75
C SER A 27 -6.88 17.71 41.79
N SER A 28 -5.59 17.42 41.54
CA SER A 28 -4.63 16.57 42.30
C SER A 28 -4.67 15.02 42.31
N SER A 29 -3.53 14.49 41.81
CA SER A 29 -2.69 13.37 42.31
C SER A 29 -3.25 11.95 42.47
N ALA A 30 -2.70 11.01 41.68
CA ALA A 30 -1.78 9.96 42.17
C ALA A 30 -1.33 9.05 41.00
N LEU A 31 -0.02 8.97 40.78
CA LEU A 31 0.63 7.98 39.91
C LEU A 31 1.09 6.79 40.77
N GLY A 32 0.79 5.57 40.34
CA GLY A 32 1.31 4.34 40.91
C GLY A 32 1.71 3.36 39.81
N ASP A 33 3.00 3.09 39.71
CA ASP A 33 3.63 2.11 38.81
C ASP A 33 3.26 0.67 39.19
N ILE A 34 3.05 -0.22 38.21
CA ILE A 34 3.12 -1.68 38.40
C ILE A 34 3.88 -2.32 37.23
N ALA A 35 5.01 -2.95 37.58
CA ALA A 35 5.80 -3.84 36.74
C ALA A 35 5.23 -5.27 36.78
N VAL A 36 5.29 -6.01 35.67
CA VAL A 36 4.91 -7.43 35.58
C VAL A 36 6.15 -8.28 35.33
N GLN A 37 6.38 -9.26 36.22
CA GLN A 37 7.39 -10.32 36.09
C GLN A 37 6.89 -11.46 35.20
N ALA A 38 7.76 -11.97 34.33
CA ALA A 38 7.53 -13.15 33.52
C ALA A 38 8.04 -14.42 34.23
N SER A 39 7.26 -15.50 34.22
CA SER A 39 7.67 -16.84 34.62
C SER A 39 7.57 -17.81 33.43
N GLN A 40 8.62 -18.63 33.29
CA GLN A 40 8.85 -19.57 32.19
C GLN A 40 8.06 -20.87 32.34
N MET A 41 7.53 -21.40 31.23
CA MET A 41 7.18 -22.81 31.05
C MET A 41 7.63 -23.32 29.67
N SER A 42 7.98 -24.61 29.64
CA SER A 42 8.73 -25.32 28.60
C SER A 42 8.07 -25.34 27.21
N ILE A 43 8.91 -25.07 26.21
CA ILE A 43 8.59 -24.81 24.80
C ILE A 43 8.54 -26.13 24.00
N SER A 44 7.40 -26.42 23.36
CA SER A 44 7.41 -27.17 22.09
C SER A 44 7.88 -26.20 20.99
N PRO A 45 8.77 -26.58 20.06
CA PRO A 45 9.44 -25.61 19.20
C PRO A 45 8.42 -24.77 18.41
N THR A 46 8.29 -23.52 18.81
CA THR A 46 7.57 -22.48 18.08
C THR A 46 8.39 -22.12 16.84
N PRO A 47 7.77 -21.97 15.66
CA PRO A 47 8.49 -21.47 14.48
C PRO A 47 9.10 -20.09 14.79
N PRO A 48 10.32 -19.78 14.31
CA PRO A 48 10.88 -18.44 14.46
C PRO A 48 10.00 -17.39 13.74
N VAL A 49 10.05 -16.15 14.21
CA VAL A 49 9.18 -15.00 13.85
C VAL A 49 9.19 -14.64 12.34
N SER A 50 9.99 -15.30 11.51
CA SER A 50 10.22 -14.97 10.09
C SER A 50 9.98 -16.13 9.11
N VAL A 51 9.11 -17.10 9.44
CA VAL A 51 8.71 -18.14 8.48
C VAL A 51 7.59 -17.60 7.59
N ASP A 52 7.71 -17.78 6.28
CA ASP A 52 6.62 -17.49 5.33
C ASP A 52 5.36 -18.27 5.76
N PRO A 53 4.23 -17.61 6.05
CA PRO A 53 3.01 -18.24 6.53
C PRO A 53 2.52 -19.39 5.62
N MET A 54 2.82 -19.31 4.32
CA MET A 54 2.45 -20.34 3.35
C MET A 54 3.11 -21.69 3.63
N TYR A 55 4.33 -21.70 4.19
CA TYR A 55 5.10 -22.93 4.46
C TYR A 55 5.17 -23.32 5.93
N ALA A 56 4.44 -22.61 6.82
CA ALA A 56 4.47 -22.86 8.26
C ALA A 56 4.02 -24.28 8.66
N HIS A 57 3.21 -24.95 7.82
CA HIS A 57 2.79 -26.33 8.02
C HIS A 57 3.95 -27.34 7.96
N ARG A 58 5.04 -27.02 7.25
CA ARG A 58 6.24 -27.88 7.11
C ARG A 58 6.93 -28.19 8.43
N TRP A 59 6.66 -27.40 9.48
CA TRP A 59 7.20 -27.59 10.83
C TRP A 59 6.52 -28.75 11.57
N LYS A 60 5.40 -29.25 11.04
CA LYS A 60 4.63 -30.36 11.61
C LYS A 60 4.77 -31.67 10.80
N LEU A 61 5.50 -31.66 9.67
CA LEU A 61 5.70 -32.84 8.82
C LEU A 61 6.54 -33.90 9.55
N GLN A 62 6.12 -35.17 9.47
CA GLN A 62 6.82 -36.29 10.10
C GLN A 62 8.15 -36.61 9.39
N GLY A 63 9.17 -37.02 10.16
CA GLY A 63 10.45 -37.49 9.63
C GLY A 63 11.53 -36.42 9.45
N ARG A 64 11.37 -35.23 10.06
CA ARG A 64 12.40 -34.17 10.04
C ARG A 64 13.76 -34.66 10.56
N ALA A 65 14.79 -34.04 10.03
CA ALA A 65 16.16 -34.09 10.52
C ALA A 65 16.21 -33.86 12.05
N SER A 66 17.07 -34.59 12.76
CA SER A 66 16.98 -34.70 14.22
C SER A 66 17.38 -33.41 14.97
N ILE A 67 17.04 -33.40 16.27
CA ILE A 67 16.95 -32.26 17.19
C ILE A 67 18.16 -31.29 17.14
N ALA A 68 17.83 -29.99 17.05
CA ALA A 68 18.72 -28.82 17.16
C ALA A 68 19.71 -28.59 15.99
N ASN A 69 19.23 -28.68 14.75
CA ASN A 69 20.08 -28.37 13.59
C ASN A 69 20.15 -26.87 13.24
N ALA A 70 21.35 -26.42 12.87
CA ALA A 70 21.61 -25.09 12.31
C ALA A 70 20.83 -24.83 11.00
N ALA A 71 20.25 -25.87 10.37
CA ALA A 71 19.36 -25.74 9.22
C ALA A 71 18.12 -24.88 9.51
N ASP A 72 17.58 -24.93 10.74
CA ASP A 72 16.42 -24.12 11.12
C ASP A 72 16.77 -22.64 11.33
N LEU A 73 18.04 -22.30 11.57
CA LEU A 73 18.51 -20.92 11.61
C LEU A 73 18.81 -20.36 10.20
N TYR A 74 19.38 -21.20 9.32
CA TYR A 74 19.93 -20.73 8.05
C TYR A 74 19.06 -21.04 6.82
N PHE A 75 18.28 -22.13 6.84
CA PHE A 75 17.46 -22.59 5.71
C PHE A 75 15.95 -22.58 5.98
N ALA A 76 15.49 -22.12 7.15
CA ALA A 76 14.05 -22.03 7.46
C ALA A 76 13.25 -21.13 6.50
N LYS A 77 13.91 -20.23 5.75
CA LYS A 77 13.30 -19.40 4.70
C LYS A 77 13.35 -20.03 3.30
N SER A 78 13.93 -21.22 3.15
CA SER A 78 14.07 -21.87 1.84
C SER A 78 12.74 -22.41 1.34
N LYS A 79 12.38 -22.11 0.09
CA LYS A 79 11.17 -22.63 -0.55
C LYS A 79 11.26 -24.14 -0.86
N SER A 80 12.45 -24.72 -0.87
CA SER A 80 12.65 -26.14 -1.24
C SER A 80 12.49 -27.07 -0.03
N LEU A 81 11.55 -28.01 -0.15
CA LEU A 81 11.15 -28.96 0.89
C LEU A 81 12.32 -29.78 1.45
N VAL A 82 13.30 -30.14 0.62
CA VAL A 82 14.39 -31.07 0.98
C VAL A 82 15.26 -30.55 2.13
N TYR A 83 15.45 -29.24 2.25
CA TYR A 83 16.30 -28.66 3.31
C TYR A 83 15.74 -28.86 4.73
N HIS A 84 14.45 -29.16 4.87
CA HIS A 84 13.82 -29.45 6.16
C HIS A 84 14.11 -30.88 6.68
N PHE A 85 14.81 -31.67 5.89
CA PHE A 85 15.15 -33.07 6.15
C PHE A 85 16.66 -33.34 6.07
N LEU A 86 17.46 -32.26 6.07
CA LEU A 86 18.92 -32.33 6.05
C LEU A 86 19.49 -31.75 7.35
N ASP A 87 20.50 -32.43 7.87
CA ASP A 87 21.29 -31.99 9.01
C ASP A 87 22.48 -31.15 8.50
N VAL A 88 22.89 -30.12 9.25
CA VAL A 88 24.03 -29.25 8.92
C VAL A 88 25.22 -29.63 9.79
N LEU A 89 26.32 -30.01 9.14
CA LEU A 89 27.62 -30.29 9.72
C LEU A 89 28.64 -29.22 9.32
N ASP A 90 29.62 -29.00 10.20
CA ASP A 90 30.77 -28.12 10.00
C ASP A 90 30.40 -26.71 9.47
N PRO A 91 29.48 -25.97 10.14
CA PRO A 91 29.12 -24.62 9.71
C PRO A 91 30.31 -23.66 9.90
N VAL A 92 30.61 -22.89 8.86
CA VAL A 92 31.57 -21.79 8.88
C VAL A 92 30.78 -20.49 8.69
N GLU A 93 30.82 -19.61 9.68
CA GLU A 93 30.13 -18.32 9.68
C GLU A 93 31.09 -17.17 9.35
N ASP A 94 30.56 -16.06 8.85
CA ASP A 94 31.31 -14.81 8.67
C ASP A 94 31.32 -13.96 9.96
N GLU A 95 32.02 -12.82 9.93
CA GLU A 95 32.19 -11.93 11.08
C GLU A 95 30.86 -11.30 11.58
N LEU A 96 29.78 -11.43 10.80
CA LEU A 96 28.41 -11.00 11.14
C LEU A 96 27.55 -12.16 11.66
N GLY A 97 28.13 -13.36 11.87
CA GLY A 97 27.42 -14.56 12.30
C GLY A 97 26.55 -15.19 11.20
N GLN A 98 26.79 -14.90 9.93
CA GLN A 98 26.03 -15.50 8.83
C GLN A 98 26.74 -16.72 8.26
N LEU A 99 26.01 -17.82 8.04
CA LEU A 99 26.55 -19.05 7.49
C LEU A 99 27.13 -18.84 6.08
N LYS A 100 28.41 -19.15 5.91
CA LYS A 100 29.18 -19.03 4.66
C LYS A 100 29.41 -20.38 3.99
N ILE A 101 29.75 -21.43 4.75
CA ILE A 101 29.98 -22.79 4.23
C ILE A 101 29.40 -23.81 5.21
N CYS A 102 28.82 -24.90 4.73
CA CYS A 102 28.54 -26.07 5.55
C CYS A 102 28.53 -27.37 4.73
N ILE A 103 28.45 -28.51 5.42
CA ILE A 103 28.19 -29.81 4.82
C ILE A 103 26.79 -30.25 5.25
N LEU A 104 25.93 -30.55 4.27
CA LEU A 104 24.61 -31.12 4.50
C LEU A 104 24.67 -32.65 4.43
N HIS A 105 23.95 -33.34 5.29
CA HIS A 105 23.70 -34.78 5.16
C HIS A 105 22.26 -35.15 5.46
N CYS A 106 21.83 -36.34 5.02
CA CYS A 106 20.44 -36.73 5.19
C CYS A 106 20.12 -36.94 6.66
N GLY A 107 19.13 -36.21 7.19
CA GLY A 107 18.72 -36.34 8.59
C GLY A 107 17.95 -37.61 8.92
N ILE A 108 17.60 -38.42 7.91
CA ILE A 108 16.89 -39.70 8.10
C ILE A 108 17.88 -40.88 8.20
N CYS A 109 18.87 -40.97 7.31
CA CYS A 109 19.86 -42.07 7.33
C CYS A 109 21.27 -41.66 7.77
N GLY A 110 21.57 -40.37 7.88
CA GLY A 110 22.92 -39.85 8.11
C GLY A 110 23.85 -39.91 6.90
N GLU A 111 23.43 -40.52 5.79
CA GLU A 111 24.21 -40.70 4.55
C GLU A 111 24.02 -39.57 3.53
N GLY A 112 24.94 -39.50 2.57
CA GLY A 112 24.98 -38.44 1.56
C GLY A 112 25.59 -37.15 2.12
N LYS A 113 26.67 -36.65 1.53
CA LYS A 113 27.34 -35.42 1.96
C LYS A 113 27.32 -34.39 0.84
N TRP A 114 26.66 -33.27 1.05
CA TRP A 114 26.54 -32.19 0.09
C TRP A 114 27.16 -30.91 0.64
N LYS A 115 28.23 -30.43 0.02
CA LYS A 115 28.83 -29.15 0.40
C LYS A 115 27.94 -28.00 -0.06
N TRP A 116 27.58 -27.12 0.87
CA TRP A 116 26.86 -25.88 0.61
C TRP A 116 27.79 -24.68 0.89
N GLU A 117 27.76 -23.67 0.02
CA GLU A 117 28.59 -22.46 0.15
C GLU A 117 27.82 -21.26 -0.36
N LYS A 118 27.72 -20.22 0.48
CA LYS A 118 26.96 -18.99 0.20
C LYS A 118 27.58 -18.24 -0.98
N GLY A 119 26.81 -18.12 -2.07
CA GLY A 119 27.25 -17.46 -3.30
C GLY A 119 28.24 -18.25 -4.16
N GLY A 120 28.54 -19.51 -3.82
CA GLY A 120 29.47 -20.36 -4.58
C GLY A 120 28.76 -21.28 -5.58
N LYS A 121 29.47 -21.66 -6.65
CA LYS A 121 29.09 -22.75 -7.60
C LYS A 121 29.18 -24.15 -6.94
N ALA A 122 28.71 -24.32 -5.71
CA ALA A 122 28.86 -25.56 -4.96
C ALA A 122 27.97 -26.68 -5.53
N LYS A 123 28.51 -27.91 -5.56
CA LYS A 123 27.93 -29.13 -6.19
C LYS A 123 26.75 -29.75 -5.42
N GLY A 124 25.96 -28.95 -4.71
CA GLY A 124 24.76 -29.40 -3.98
C GLY A 124 23.50 -28.82 -4.61
N SER A 125 23.10 -29.27 -5.81
CA SER A 125 21.76 -28.92 -6.30
C SER A 125 20.71 -29.63 -5.45
N THR A 126 19.59 -28.95 -5.19
CA THR A 126 18.41 -29.53 -4.54
C THR A 126 17.99 -30.84 -5.21
N SER A 127 18.17 -30.94 -6.53
CA SER A 127 17.92 -32.14 -7.32
C SER A 127 18.68 -33.38 -6.82
N ASN A 128 19.95 -33.26 -6.40
CA ASN A 128 20.70 -34.42 -5.90
C ASN A 128 20.23 -34.86 -4.51
N MET A 129 19.82 -33.91 -3.68
CA MET A 129 19.30 -34.17 -2.34
C MET A 129 17.89 -34.78 -2.43
N THR A 130 17.03 -34.24 -3.29
CA THR A 130 15.69 -34.78 -3.58
C THR A 130 15.78 -36.19 -4.15
N ARG A 131 16.68 -36.44 -5.10
CA ARG A 131 16.91 -37.78 -5.65
C ARG A 131 17.35 -38.77 -4.57
N HIS A 132 18.21 -38.37 -3.63
CA HIS A 132 18.57 -39.22 -2.49
C HIS A 132 17.33 -39.57 -1.65
N MET A 133 16.44 -38.60 -1.38
CA MET A 133 15.21 -38.86 -0.64
C MET A 133 14.25 -39.79 -1.40
N GLU A 134 14.13 -39.65 -2.72
CA GLU A 134 13.31 -40.51 -3.58
C GLU A 134 13.83 -41.95 -3.69
N GLU A 135 15.16 -42.14 -3.66
CA GLU A 135 15.81 -43.44 -3.82
C GLU A 135 15.99 -44.18 -2.48
N LYS A 136 16.42 -43.48 -1.42
CA LYS A 136 16.75 -44.08 -0.12
C LYS A 136 15.64 -43.96 0.92
N HIS A 137 14.74 -42.99 0.74
CA HIS A 137 13.65 -42.69 1.68
C HIS A 137 12.29 -42.62 1.00
N ARG A 138 12.09 -43.34 -0.10
CA ARG A 138 10.91 -43.27 -0.97
C ARG A 138 9.57 -43.18 -0.23
N MET A 139 9.34 -44.06 0.74
CA MET A 139 8.07 -44.09 1.48
C MET A 139 7.87 -42.84 2.34
N ALA A 140 8.91 -42.42 3.07
CA ALA A 140 8.87 -41.20 3.88
C ALA A 140 8.75 -39.96 2.98
N TRP A 141 9.55 -39.87 1.93
CA TRP A 141 9.56 -38.74 1.00
C TRP A 141 8.24 -38.56 0.25
N SER A 142 7.61 -39.66 -0.19
CA SER A 142 6.29 -39.63 -0.82
C SER A 142 5.20 -39.15 0.16
N ALA A 143 5.19 -39.65 1.39
CA ALA A 143 4.24 -39.20 2.42
C ALA A 143 4.42 -37.71 2.75
N ILE A 144 5.67 -37.27 2.95
CA ILE A 144 6.02 -35.87 3.22
C ILE A 144 5.60 -34.96 2.07
N THR A 145 5.91 -35.35 0.82
CA THR A 145 5.58 -34.55 -0.37
C THR A 145 4.07 -34.46 -0.59
N LYS A 146 3.33 -35.52 -0.26
CA LYS A 146 1.87 -35.51 -0.30
C LYS A 146 1.31 -34.54 0.74
N ASP A 147 1.71 -34.66 2.00
CA ASP A 147 1.24 -33.76 3.06
C ASP A 147 1.59 -32.28 2.78
N ASP A 148 2.74 -32.01 2.16
CA ASP A 148 3.18 -30.67 1.74
C ASP A 148 2.31 -30.10 0.60
N ASN A 149 2.03 -30.91 -0.42
CA ASN A 149 1.16 -30.51 -1.53
C ASN A 149 -0.27 -30.25 -1.07
N ASP A 150 -0.78 -31.07 -0.15
CA ASP A 150 -2.14 -30.96 0.40
C ASP A 150 -2.31 -29.67 1.19
N ALA A 151 -1.31 -29.33 2.01
CA ALA A 151 -1.30 -28.09 2.77
C ALA A 151 -1.13 -26.84 1.89
N LEU A 152 -0.52 -26.97 0.72
CA LEU A 152 -0.36 -25.88 -0.27
C LEU A 152 -1.52 -25.79 -1.28
N GLY A 153 -2.51 -26.70 -1.21
CA GLY A 153 -3.63 -26.73 -2.15
C GLY A 153 -3.22 -27.06 -3.59
N LEU A 154 -2.07 -27.73 -3.78
CA LEU A 154 -1.60 -28.17 -5.08
C LEU A 154 -2.31 -29.47 -5.49
N PRO A 155 -2.80 -29.60 -6.73
CA PRO A 155 -3.54 -30.77 -7.16
C PRO A 155 -2.68 -32.04 -7.08
N HIS A 156 -3.23 -33.09 -6.46
CA HIS A 156 -2.62 -34.42 -6.43
C HIS A 156 -2.40 -34.94 -7.85
N THR A 157 -1.15 -35.20 -8.22
CA THR A 157 -0.85 -36.08 -9.35
C THR A 157 -0.85 -37.52 -8.84
N PRO A 158 -1.69 -38.43 -9.37
CA PRO A 158 -1.61 -39.85 -9.02
C PRO A 158 -0.25 -40.40 -9.45
N GLN A 159 0.41 -41.06 -8.51
CA GLN A 159 1.70 -41.70 -8.73
C GLN A 159 1.46 -43.06 -9.37
N GLU A 160 1.45 -43.12 -10.71
CA GLU A 160 1.60 -44.39 -11.43
C GLU A 160 3.07 -44.61 -11.83
N SER A 161 3.46 -45.87 -11.63
CA SER A 161 4.76 -46.46 -11.90
C SER A 161 5.31 -46.13 -13.28
N SER A 162 6.63 -45.96 -13.31
CA SER A 162 7.47 -46.05 -14.49
C SER A 162 7.05 -47.23 -15.38
N ASP A 163 6.51 -46.95 -16.55
CA ASP A 163 7.16 -47.25 -17.83
C ASP A 163 6.26 -46.76 -18.98
N ASN A 164 6.88 -46.03 -19.91
CA ASN A 164 6.34 -45.37 -21.10
C ASN A 164 5.78 -43.96 -20.90
N VAL A 165 6.46 -42.99 -21.51
CA VAL A 165 6.05 -41.61 -21.70
C VAL A 165 5.13 -41.53 -22.93
N PRO A 166 3.86 -41.11 -22.79
CA PRO A 166 3.17 -40.37 -23.85
C PRO A 166 3.05 -38.91 -23.42
N SER A 167 3.60 -38.04 -24.25
CA SER A 167 3.51 -36.59 -24.16
C SER A 167 2.04 -36.11 -24.11
N THR A 168 1.56 -35.65 -22.96
CA THR A 168 0.31 -34.89 -22.84
C THR A 168 0.63 -33.41 -22.73
N SER A 169 0.75 -32.76 -23.89
CA SER A 169 0.56 -31.31 -24.01
C SER A 169 -0.86 -30.98 -23.53
N THR A 170 -1.00 -30.10 -22.55
CA THR A 170 -2.25 -29.38 -22.33
C THR A 170 -2.64 -28.73 -23.66
N PRO A 171 -3.85 -28.95 -24.20
CA PRO A 171 -4.23 -28.39 -25.48
C PRO A 171 -4.15 -26.87 -25.43
N ILE A 172 -3.35 -26.28 -26.32
CA ILE A 172 -3.37 -24.84 -26.57
C ILE A 172 -4.82 -24.52 -27.00
N PRO A 173 -5.52 -23.55 -26.37
CA PRO A 173 -6.86 -23.18 -26.79
C PRO A 173 -6.84 -22.85 -28.27
N ALA A 174 -7.73 -23.47 -29.05
CA ALA A 174 -7.84 -23.18 -30.47
C ALA A 174 -8.10 -21.67 -30.65
N PHE A 175 -7.37 -21.06 -31.58
CA PHE A 175 -7.55 -19.66 -31.91
C PHE A 175 -9.00 -19.39 -32.30
N ASN A 176 -9.54 -18.32 -31.74
CA ASN A 176 -10.81 -17.74 -32.13
C ASN A 176 -10.69 -16.21 -32.10
N ILE A 177 -11.55 -15.54 -32.86
CA ILE A 177 -11.46 -14.11 -33.07
C ILE A 177 -11.75 -13.30 -31.79
N ASP A 178 -12.64 -13.80 -30.94
CA ASP A 178 -12.99 -13.12 -29.69
C ASP A 178 -11.83 -13.16 -28.69
N GLY A 179 -11.13 -14.28 -28.61
CA GLY A 179 -9.91 -14.44 -27.82
C GLY A 179 -8.76 -13.56 -28.31
N PHE A 180 -8.72 -13.21 -29.60
CA PHE A 180 -7.80 -12.20 -30.12
C PHE A 180 -8.18 -10.81 -29.61
N TYR A 181 -9.42 -10.37 -29.79
CA TYR A 181 -9.86 -9.05 -29.30
C TYR A 181 -9.70 -8.87 -27.79
N GLN A 182 -10.06 -9.88 -26.97
CA GLN A 182 -9.90 -9.81 -25.52
C GLN A 182 -8.46 -9.55 -25.10
N ARG A 183 -7.48 -10.16 -25.79
CA ARG A 183 -6.06 -9.97 -25.52
C ARG A 183 -5.58 -8.58 -25.94
N VAL A 184 -6.07 -8.06 -27.06
CA VAL A 184 -5.80 -6.69 -27.52
C VAL A 184 -6.36 -5.67 -26.54
N THR A 185 -7.61 -5.82 -26.12
CA THR A 185 -8.25 -4.94 -25.12
C THR A 185 -7.50 -5.00 -23.78
N ARG A 186 -7.14 -6.19 -23.29
CA ARG A 186 -6.38 -6.36 -22.04
C ARG A 186 -5.01 -5.69 -22.12
N TRP A 187 -4.33 -5.81 -23.25
CA TRP A 187 -3.04 -5.15 -23.48
C TRP A 187 -3.17 -3.62 -23.37
N ILE A 188 -4.20 -3.04 -23.98
CA ILE A 188 -4.46 -1.60 -23.90
C ILE A 188 -4.68 -1.16 -22.45
N VAL A 189 -5.57 -1.84 -21.72
CA VAL A 189 -5.92 -1.45 -20.34
C VAL A 189 -4.76 -1.63 -19.36
N SER A 190 -4.16 -2.83 -19.33
CA SER A 190 -3.13 -3.17 -18.33
C SER A 190 -1.86 -2.35 -18.43
N ARG A 191 -1.65 -1.71 -19.60
CA ARG A 191 -0.46 -0.90 -19.89
C ARG A 191 -0.79 0.58 -20.05
N ASN A 192 -2.06 0.96 -19.86
CA ASN A 192 -2.55 2.31 -20.05
C ASN A 192 -2.19 2.88 -21.45
N HIS A 193 -2.32 2.07 -22.52
CA HIS A 193 -2.06 2.50 -23.89
C HIS A 193 -3.23 3.31 -24.46
N ALA A 194 -2.93 4.16 -25.45
CA ALA A 194 -3.95 4.83 -26.24
C ALA A 194 -4.72 3.82 -27.12
N PHE A 195 -6.02 4.06 -27.35
CA PHE A 195 -6.83 3.21 -28.23
C PHE A 195 -6.37 3.22 -29.69
N THR A 196 -5.73 4.31 -30.11
CA THR A 196 -5.22 4.55 -31.48
C THR A 196 -4.18 3.55 -31.92
N GLU A 197 -3.60 2.79 -30.99
CA GLU A 197 -2.57 1.78 -31.26
C GLU A 197 -3.03 0.66 -32.20
N VAL A 198 -4.32 0.32 -32.21
CA VAL A 198 -4.86 -0.71 -33.14
C VAL A 198 -5.12 -0.17 -34.55
N ASP A 199 -5.01 1.14 -34.74
CA ASP A 199 -5.09 1.81 -36.04
C ASP A 199 -3.74 1.98 -36.70
N ASN A 200 -2.66 1.70 -35.96
CA ASN A 200 -1.33 1.69 -36.51
C ASN A 200 -1.22 0.62 -37.61
N ASP A 201 -0.87 1.04 -38.83
CA ASP A 201 -0.85 0.17 -40.01
C ASP A 201 0.18 -0.96 -39.87
N GLU A 202 1.27 -0.71 -39.15
CA GLU A 202 2.31 -1.69 -38.91
C GLU A 202 1.93 -2.73 -37.84
N TRP A 203 1.18 -2.33 -36.80
CA TRP A 203 0.55 -3.28 -35.87
C TRP A 203 -0.43 -4.20 -36.60
N ARG A 204 -1.20 -3.64 -37.55
CA ARG A 204 -2.15 -4.38 -38.38
C ARG A 204 -1.43 -5.38 -39.28
N ASP A 205 -0.38 -4.94 -39.97
CA ASP A 205 0.44 -5.79 -40.83
C ASP A 205 1.04 -6.96 -40.05
N LEU A 206 1.59 -6.70 -38.86
CA LEU A 206 2.15 -7.73 -37.97
C LEU A 206 1.10 -8.78 -37.56
N VAL A 207 -0.10 -8.34 -37.19
CA VAL A 207 -1.19 -9.25 -36.82
C VAL A 207 -1.65 -10.08 -38.03
N THR A 208 -1.75 -9.49 -39.22
CA THR A 208 -2.09 -10.21 -40.46
C THR A 208 -0.97 -11.13 -40.94
N PHE A 209 0.29 -10.79 -40.70
CA PHE A 209 1.40 -11.67 -41.02
C PHE A 209 1.35 -12.96 -40.19
N LEU A 210 1.14 -12.81 -38.87
CA LEU A 210 1.01 -13.95 -37.95
C LEU A 210 -0.24 -14.79 -38.26
N ARG A 211 -1.28 -14.17 -38.81
CA ARG A 211 -2.49 -14.87 -39.24
C ARG A 211 -3.21 -14.11 -40.36
N PRO A 212 -2.97 -14.45 -41.64
CA PRO A 212 -3.53 -13.70 -42.78
C PRO A 212 -5.05 -13.57 -42.78
N ALA A 213 -5.73 -14.59 -42.26
CA ALA A 213 -7.18 -14.60 -42.08
C ALA A 213 -7.71 -13.50 -41.14
N LEU A 214 -6.86 -12.81 -40.37
CA LEU A 214 -7.25 -11.67 -39.52
C LEU A 214 -7.44 -10.37 -40.30
N GLN A 215 -7.02 -10.29 -41.57
CA GLN A 215 -7.08 -9.06 -42.36
C GLN A 215 -8.51 -8.51 -42.43
N ASP A 216 -9.48 -9.40 -42.58
CA ASP A 216 -10.90 -9.08 -42.62
C ASP A 216 -11.52 -8.84 -41.23
N HIS A 217 -10.73 -9.02 -40.17
CA HIS A 217 -11.15 -8.90 -38.77
C HIS A 217 -10.35 -7.86 -37.97
N LEU A 218 -9.55 -7.02 -38.61
CA LEU A 218 -8.89 -5.90 -37.93
C LEU A 218 -9.88 -4.75 -37.73
N VAL A 219 -10.07 -4.35 -36.47
CA VAL A 219 -11.02 -3.30 -36.08
C VAL A 219 -10.30 -1.98 -35.82
N ARG A 220 -11.04 -0.87 -35.89
CA ARG A 220 -10.51 0.48 -35.64
C ARG A 220 -10.33 0.78 -34.14
N SER A 221 -9.57 1.82 -33.79
CA SER A 221 -9.42 2.30 -32.40
C SER A 221 -10.77 2.66 -31.77
N THR A 222 -11.69 3.22 -32.56
CA THR A 222 -13.07 3.45 -32.16
C THR A 222 -13.76 2.15 -31.78
N ALA A 223 -13.62 1.10 -32.58
CA ALA A 223 -14.21 -0.21 -32.30
C ALA A 223 -13.56 -0.92 -31.10
N ILE A 224 -12.26 -0.72 -30.84
CA ILE A 224 -11.61 -1.23 -29.62
C ILE A 224 -12.02 -0.43 -28.38
N LYS A 225 -12.13 0.89 -28.50
CA LYS A 225 -12.69 1.74 -27.45
C LYS A 225 -14.13 1.33 -27.14
N GLU A 226 -14.96 1.14 -28.15
CA GLU A 226 -16.33 0.65 -28.01
C GLU A 226 -16.37 -0.75 -27.39
N ARG A 227 -15.47 -1.66 -27.78
CA ARG A 227 -15.34 -2.98 -27.15
C ARG A 227 -14.87 -2.90 -25.70
N LEU A 228 -13.93 -2.01 -25.36
CA LEU A 228 -13.52 -1.80 -23.98
C LEU A 228 -14.67 -1.23 -23.17
N LEU A 229 -15.37 -0.23 -23.68
CA LEU A 229 -16.55 0.35 -23.03
C LEU A 229 -17.66 -0.71 -22.89
N SER A 230 -17.84 -1.57 -23.88
CA SER A 230 -18.74 -2.72 -23.81
C SER A 230 -18.29 -3.70 -22.73
N HIS A 231 -17.00 -4.05 -22.66
CA HIS A 231 -16.47 -4.97 -21.66
C HIS A 231 -16.49 -4.38 -20.25
N ALA A 232 -16.21 -3.08 -20.10
CA ALA A 232 -16.39 -2.35 -18.86
C ALA A 232 -17.88 -2.31 -18.48
N GLY A 233 -18.78 -2.16 -19.45
CA GLY A 233 -20.22 -2.29 -19.28
C GLY A 233 -20.64 -3.69 -18.82
N GLU A 234 -20.10 -4.75 -19.41
CA GLU A 234 -20.29 -6.15 -19.02
C GLU A 234 -19.74 -6.40 -17.60
N ALA A 235 -18.55 -5.89 -17.29
CA ALA A 235 -17.95 -6.00 -15.96
C ALA A 235 -18.75 -5.21 -14.92
N ARG A 236 -19.28 -4.04 -15.28
CA ARG A 236 -20.19 -3.23 -14.45
C ARG A 236 -21.50 -3.98 -14.22
N GLU A 237 -22.07 -4.59 -15.25
CA GLU A 237 -23.30 -5.38 -15.15
C GLU A 237 -23.08 -6.66 -14.33
N TYR A 238 -21.96 -7.36 -14.52
CA TYR A 238 -21.55 -8.48 -13.67
C TYR A 238 -21.38 -8.05 -12.21
N THR A 239 -20.70 -6.93 -11.97
CA THR A 239 -20.50 -6.38 -10.62
C THR A 239 -21.84 -6.03 -9.98
N LYS A 240 -22.75 -5.40 -10.73
CA LYS A 240 -24.12 -5.12 -10.33
C LYS A 240 -24.89 -6.38 -9.95
N GLN A 241 -24.87 -7.40 -10.80
CA GLN A 241 -25.53 -8.69 -10.53
C GLN A 241 -24.91 -9.37 -9.30
N TYR A 242 -23.59 -9.41 -9.22
CA TYR A 242 -22.85 -9.97 -8.11
C TYR A 242 -23.17 -9.28 -6.78
N ILE A 243 -23.12 -7.95 -6.72
CA ILE A 243 -23.51 -7.18 -5.52
C ILE A 243 -24.98 -7.47 -5.15
N GLY A 244 -25.85 -7.63 -6.14
CA GLY A 244 -27.24 -8.06 -5.92
C GLY A 244 -27.37 -9.41 -5.23
N THR A 245 -26.44 -10.34 -5.46
CA THR A 245 -26.42 -11.69 -4.84
C THR A 245 -25.81 -11.72 -3.44
N LEU A 246 -25.07 -10.69 -3.03
CA LEU A 246 -24.41 -10.67 -1.73
C LEU A 246 -25.43 -10.87 -0.61
N SER A 247 -25.09 -11.72 0.36
CA SER A 247 -25.90 -11.87 1.56
C SER A 247 -25.80 -10.66 2.49
N GLY A 248 -24.66 -9.97 2.49
CA GLY A 248 -24.38 -8.78 3.31
C GLY A 248 -24.73 -7.46 2.64
N LEU A 249 -24.48 -6.39 3.39
CA LEU A 249 -24.48 -4.99 2.99
C LEU A 249 -23.08 -4.52 2.56
N MET A 250 -23.00 -3.26 2.13
CA MET A 250 -21.77 -2.62 1.69
C MET A 250 -21.64 -1.20 2.23
N ALA A 251 -20.40 -0.80 2.51
CA ALA A 251 -20.02 0.59 2.70
C ALA A 251 -19.71 1.25 1.36
N ILE A 252 -19.99 2.54 1.24
CA ILE A 252 -19.54 3.38 0.13
C ILE A 252 -18.46 4.31 0.65
N ALA A 253 -17.41 4.55 -0.12
CA ALA A 253 -16.39 5.54 0.18
C ALA A 253 -16.35 6.56 -0.98
N CYS A 254 -16.38 7.85 -0.67
CA CYS A 254 -16.42 8.94 -1.65
C CYS A 254 -15.22 9.86 -1.50
N ASP A 255 -14.38 9.93 -2.53
CA ASP A 255 -13.19 10.79 -2.57
C ASP A 255 -13.36 11.86 -3.65
N ALA A 256 -13.33 13.13 -3.25
CA ALA A 256 -13.51 14.25 -4.15
C ALA A 256 -12.28 15.13 -4.16
N TRP A 257 -11.64 15.29 -5.32
CA TRP A 257 -10.47 16.15 -5.45
C TRP A 257 -10.53 17.00 -6.72
N THR A 258 -9.82 18.12 -6.66
CA THR A 258 -9.60 18.98 -7.82
C THR A 258 -8.15 18.84 -8.25
N THR A 259 -7.96 18.41 -9.48
CA THR A 259 -6.63 18.27 -10.10
C THR A 259 -6.01 19.65 -10.39
N SER A 260 -4.70 19.69 -10.62
CA SER A 260 -3.96 20.94 -10.88
C SER A 260 -4.46 21.70 -12.11
N ASN A 261 -5.00 20.99 -13.11
CA ASN A 261 -5.64 21.58 -14.30
C ASN A 261 -7.10 22.02 -14.04
N ARG A 262 -7.52 22.09 -12.77
CA ARG A 262 -8.84 22.56 -12.30
C ARG A 262 -10.02 21.67 -12.71
N ILE A 263 -9.77 20.39 -13.00
CA ILE A 263 -10.83 19.41 -13.22
C ILE A 263 -11.13 18.68 -11.91
N ALA A 264 -12.41 18.60 -11.59
CA ALA A 264 -12.93 17.98 -10.40
C ALA A 264 -13.34 16.53 -10.66
N PHE A 265 -12.94 15.63 -9.78
CA PHE A 265 -13.32 14.22 -9.85
C PHE A 265 -13.93 13.77 -8.53
N LEU A 266 -14.83 12.79 -8.63
CA LEU A 266 -15.40 12.04 -7.53
C LEU A 266 -15.20 10.55 -7.81
N ALA A 267 -14.39 9.89 -6.98
CA ALA A 267 -14.32 8.44 -6.95
C ALA A 267 -15.36 7.88 -5.96
N ILE A 268 -16.08 6.85 -6.39
CA ILE A 268 -17.08 6.15 -5.58
C ILE A 268 -16.60 4.69 -5.47
N VAL A 269 -16.20 4.28 -4.27
CA VAL A 269 -15.69 2.94 -3.99
C VAL A 269 -16.71 2.20 -3.14
N GLY A 270 -16.96 0.93 -3.44
CA GLY A 270 -17.77 0.03 -2.63
C GLY A 270 -16.88 -0.92 -1.85
N SER A 271 -17.17 -1.12 -0.57
CA SER A 271 -16.51 -2.10 0.29
C SER A 271 -17.51 -3.07 0.90
N TRP A 272 -17.26 -4.37 0.80
CA TRP A 272 -18.14 -5.41 1.33
C TRP A 272 -17.35 -6.66 1.70
N ILE A 273 -17.95 -7.53 2.51
CA ILE A 273 -17.42 -8.86 2.82
C ILE A 273 -18.22 -9.90 2.03
N THR A 274 -17.51 -10.75 1.30
CA THR A 274 -18.10 -11.83 0.49
C THR A 274 -18.61 -12.99 1.35
N ASP A 275 -19.36 -13.90 0.74
CA ASP A 275 -19.86 -15.10 1.44
C ASP A 275 -18.73 -16.03 1.90
N ASP A 276 -17.57 -16.02 1.23
CA ASP A 276 -16.33 -16.69 1.63
C ASP A 276 -15.45 -15.86 2.59
N TRP A 277 -16.02 -14.84 3.24
CA TRP A 277 -15.37 -14.03 4.28
C TRP A 277 -14.12 -13.27 3.83
N LYS A 278 -14.11 -12.80 2.57
CA LYS A 278 -13.06 -11.92 2.06
C LYS A 278 -13.57 -10.49 1.97
N LEU A 279 -12.78 -9.56 2.50
CA LEU A 279 -13.00 -8.13 2.27
C LEU A 279 -12.71 -7.79 0.81
N ARG A 280 -13.60 -7.05 0.17
CA ARG A 280 -13.48 -6.58 -1.21
C ARG A 280 -13.73 -5.08 -1.25
N GLU A 281 -12.81 -4.36 -1.86
CA GLU A 281 -12.95 -2.95 -2.19
C GLU A 281 -12.88 -2.80 -3.71
N VAL A 282 -13.87 -2.13 -4.30
CA VAL A 282 -14.01 -2.00 -5.75
C VAL A 282 -14.43 -0.58 -6.11
N LEU A 283 -13.74 0.04 -7.05
CA LEU A 283 -14.16 1.30 -7.66
C LEU A 283 -15.47 1.07 -8.43
N LEU A 284 -16.57 1.61 -7.92
CA LEU A 284 -17.89 1.52 -8.56
C LEU A 284 -18.04 2.55 -9.67
N ASP A 285 -17.50 3.76 -9.47
CA ASP A 285 -17.52 4.81 -10.48
C ASP A 285 -16.43 5.85 -10.25
N PHE A 286 -16.08 6.54 -11.32
CA PHE A 286 -15.13 7.65 -11.33
C PHE A 286 -15.70 8.74 -12.22
N LYS A 287 -16.27 9.77 -11.59
CA LYS A 287 -17.05 10.80 -12.27
C LYS A 287 -16.31 12.13 -12.27
N GLN A 288 -16.29 12.80 -13.42
CA GLN A 288 -15.99 14.22 -13.46
C GLN A 288 -17.16 14.97 -12.82
N LEU A 289 -16.90 15.84 -11.84
CA LEU A 289 -17.91 16.72 -11.27
C LEU A 289 -18.07 17.96 -12.15
N HIS A 290 -19.29 18.21 -12.62
CA HIS A 290 -19.66 19.43 -13.33
C HIS A 290 -20.41 20.37 -12.40
N GLY A 291 -20.14 21.67 -12.47
CA GLY A 291 -20.78 22.67 -11.61
C GLY A 291 -20.11 22.82 -10.24
N PRO A 292 -20.80 23.40 -9.24
CA PRO A 292 -20.25 23.62 -7.90
C PRO A 292 -19.85 22.32 -7.20
N HIS A 293 -18.77 22.35 -6.41
CA HIS A 293 -18.33 21.22 -5.57
C HIS A 293 -19.03 21.24 -4.21
N ASP A 294 -20.34 21.47 -4.22
CA ASP A 294 -21.17 21.41 -3.03
C ASP A 294 -21.70 19.98 -2.78
N GLY A 295 -22.18 19.75 -1.57
CA GLY A 295 -22.65 18.43 -1.17
C GLY A 295 -23.88 17.96 -1.95
N ASP A 296 -24.72 18.85 -2.47
CA ASP A 296 -25.92 18.47 -3.24
C ASP A 296 -25.55 17.89 -4.61
N ASN A 297 -24.61 18.54 -5.29
CA ASN A 297 -24.11 18.04 -6.57
C ASN A 297 -23.42 16.68 -6.41
N MET A 298 -22.52 16.55 -5.43
CA MET A 298 -21.88 15.27 -5.12
C MET A 298 -22.91 14.20 -4.73
N ALA A 299 -23.91 14.54 -3.93
CA ALA A 299 -24.97 13.62 -3.51
C ALA A 299 -25.79 13.12 -4.68
N SER A 300 -26.07 13.99 -5.65
CA SER A 300 -26.77 13.63 -6.87
C SER A 300 -25.97 12.60 -7.65
N VAL A 301 -24.67 12.83 -7.85
CA VAL A 301 -23.78 11.90 -8.56
C VAL A 301 -23.69 10.54 -7.86
N VAL A 302 -23.57 10.52 -6.52
CA VAL A 302 -23.55 9.27 -5.75
C VAL A 302 -24.89 8.55 -5.84
N ALA A 303 -26.00 9.23 -5.57
CA ALA A 303 -27.33 8.61 -5.59
C ALA A 303 -27.70 8.06 -6.97
N ASP A 304 -27.37 8.79 -8.04
CA ASP A 304 -27.62 8.37 -9.41
C ASP A 304 -26.78 7.13 -9.76
N THR A 305 -25.52 7.06 -9.31
CA THR A 305 -24.65 5.88 -9.45
C THR A 305 -25.24 4.66 -8.72
N LEU A 306 -25.71 4.84 -7.48
CA LEU A 306 -26.31 3.77 -6.69
C LEU A 306 -27.62 3.25 -7.30
N ALA A 307 -28.43 4.16 -7.86
CA ALA A 307 -29.67 3.83 -8.54
C ALA A 307 -29.42 3.08 -9.86
N GLU A 308 -28.45 3.55 -10.67
CA GLU A 308 -28.04 2.90 -11.92
C GLU A 308 -27.58 1.45 -11.68
N LEU A 309 -26.79 1.26 -10.62
CA LEU A 309 -26.31 -0.05 -10.20
C LEU A 309 -27.39 -0.88 -9.47
N GLY A 310 -28.52 -0.30 -9.06
CA GLY A 310 -29.57 -1.02 -8.34
C GLY A 310 -29.14 -1.48 -6.94
N ILE A 311 -28.16 -0.81 -6.34
CA ILE A 311 -27.53 -1.20 -5.07
C ILE A 311 -27.90 -0.27 -3.90
N GLY A 312 -28.82 0.68 -4.09
CA GLY A 312 -29.25 1.60 -3.02
C GLY A 312 -29.70 0.92 -1.73
N LYS A 313 -30.34 -0.26 -1.84
CA LYS A 313 -30.76 -1.09 -0.68
C LYS A 313 -29.62 -1.81 0.05
N LYS A 314 -28.43 -1.86 -0.55
CA LYS A 314 -27.23 -2.52 0.00
C LYS A 314 -26.35 -1.59 0.81
N VAL A 315 -26.54 -0.27 0.71
CA VAL A 315 -25.70 0.72 1.36
C VAL A 315 -25.99 0.77 2.86
N ILE A 316 -24.96 0.60 3.68
CA ILE A 316 -25.03 0.74 5.15
C ILE A 316 -24.38 2.04 5.63
N SER A 317 -23.28 2.45 5.02
CA SER A 317 -22.48 3.59 5.46
C SER A 317 -21.81 4.29 4.28
N LEU A 318 -21.39 5.54 4.53
CA LEU A 318 -20.64 6.37 3.61
C LEU A 318 -19.42 6.91 4.35
N VAL A 319 -18.24 6.59 3.82
CA VAL A 319 -16.95 7.07 4.28
C VAL A 319 -16.52 8.25 3.41
N SER A 320 -16.15 9.35 4.03
CA SER A 320 -15.63 10.53 3.31
C SER A 320 -14.59 11.27 4.13
N ASP A 321 -13.86 12.17 3.49
CA ASP A 321 -12.96 13.10 4.17
C ASP A 321 -13.73 14.04 5.12
N ASN A 322 -13.02 14.92 5.82
CA ASN A 322 -13.62 15.80 6.82
C ASN A 322 -13.96 17.21 6.30
N ALA A 323 -14.10 17.37 4.99
CA ALA A 323 -14.56 18.61 4.37
C ALA A 323 -16.02 18.90 4.75
N SER A 324 -16.35 20.19 4.88
CA SER A 324 -17.66 20.62 5.38
C SER A 324 -18.82 20.34 4.41
N ASN A 325 -18.54 20.25 3.11
CA ASN A 325 -19.50 19.88 2.08
C ASN A 325 -19.96 18.40 2.21
N ASN A 326 -19.22 17.55 2.92
CA ASN A 326 -19.64 16.17 3.16
C ASN A 326 -20.83 16.07 4.13
N ASN A 327 -21.03 17.06 5.01
CA ASN A 327 -22.21 17.07 5.86
C ASN A 327 -23.49 17.27 5.03
N THR A 328 -23.46 18.17 4.05
CA THR A 328 -24.60 18.38 3.14
C THR A 328 -24.74 17.22 2.14
N LEU A 329 -23.64 16.60 1.72
CA LEU A 329 -23.64 15.35 0.94
C LEU A 329 -24.49 14.26 1.62
N ILE A 330 -24.25 14.00 2.90
CA ILE A 330 -24.96 12.98 3.69
C ILE A 330 -26.46 13.27 3.79
N GLU A 331 -26.84 14.52 4.04
CA GLU A 331 -28.25 14.93 4.11
C GLU A 331 -28.98 14.68 2.79
N HIS A 332 -28.35 15.07 1.68
CA HIS A 332 -28.93 14.94 0.35
C HIS A 332 -29.00 13.48 -0.12
N ILE A 333 -27.96 12.66 0.12
CA ILE A 333 -27.99 11.22 -0.13
C ILE A 333 -29.12 10.56 0.65
N SER A 334 -29.29 10.91 1.93
CA SER A 334 -30.35 10.37 2.78
C SER A 334 -31.74 10.64 2.22
N ARG A 335 -31.97 11.86 1.73
CA ARG A 335 -33.24 12.25 1.12
C ARG A 335 -33.51 11.46 -0.15
N ARG A 336 -32.50 11.26 -0.99
CA ARG A 336 -32.63 10.51 -2.26
C ARG A 336 -32.75 9.01 -2.06
N LEU A 337 -31.99 8.40 -1.14
CA LEU A 337 -32.10 6.97 -0.85
C LEU A 337 -33.47 6.63 -0.24
N LYS A 338 -34.01 7.48 0.65
CA LYS A 338 -35.39 7.29 1.17
C LYS A 338 -36.45 7.28 0.06
N GLN A 339 -36.23 8.00 -1.04
CA GLN A 339 -37.16 8.04 -2.17
C GLN A 339 -36.94 6.90 -3.16
N SER A 340 -35.68 6.54 -3.44
CA SER A 340 -35.30 5.59 -4.49
C SER A 340 -35.14 4.14 -4.00
N ALA A 341 -34.83 3.94 -2.72
CA ALA A 341 -34.63 2.64 -2.07
C ALA A 341 -35.14 2.72 -0.61
N PRO A 342 -36.47 2.85 -0.39
CA PRO A 342 -37.06 2.99 0.95
C PRO A 342 -36.78 1.79 1.87
N GLU A 343 -36.44 0.64 1.31
CA GLU A 343 -36.01 -0.57 2.02
C GLU A 343 -34.53 -0.57 2.44
N SER A 344 -33.77 0.47 2.10
CA SER A 344 -32.35 0.59 2.48
C SER A 344 -32.19 0.68 3.99
N ARG A 345 -31.12 0.06 4.50
CA ARG A 345 -30.69 0.18 5.91
C ARG A 345 -29.88 1.44 6.18
N TRP A 346 -29.68 2.29 5.17
CA TRP A 346 -29.03 3.58 5.30
C TRP A 346 -29.78 4.51 6.28
N ASP A 347 -29.05 5.00 7.28
CA ASP A 347 -29.48 6.11 8.13
C ASP A 347 -28.39 7.18 8.11
N GLY A 348 -28.61 8.31 7.44
CA GLY A 348 -27.60 9.37 7.35
C GLY A 348 -27.24 10.04 8.67
N THR A 349 -28.01 9.83 9.74
CA THR A 349 -27.64 10.33 11.07
C THR A 349 -26.60 9.45 11.76
N LYS A 350 -26.38 8.23 11.25
CA LYS A 350 -25.53 7.20 11.86
C LYS A 350 -24.53 6.60 10.87
N GLY A 351 -24.80 6.70 9.58
CA GLY A 351 -24.08 6.05 8.48
C GLY A 351 -22.92 6.90 7.94
N HIS A 352 -22.67 8.09 8.47
CA HIS A 352 -21.51 8.89 8.09
C HIS A 352 -20.27 8.49 8.87
N ILE A 353 -19.25 8.03 8.16
CA ILE A 353 -17.95 7.65 8.73
C ILE A 353 -16.90 8.63 8.24
N ARG A 354 -16.10 9.13 9.17
CA ARG A 354 -15.05 10.11 8.91
C ARG A 354 -13.73 9.40 8.64
N CYS A 355 -13.03 9.80 7.59
CA CYS A 355 -11.72 9.26 7.27
C CYS A 355 -10.70 9.59 8.37
N LEU A 356 -10.19 8.57 9.07
CA LEU A 356 -9.25 8.75 10.18
C LEU A 356 -7.86 9.20 9.70
N ALA A 357 -7.39 8.77 8.52
CA ALA A 357 -6.13 9.27 8.00
C ALA A 357 -6.18 10.78 7.72
N HIS A 358 -7.31 11.28 7.21
CA HIS A 358 -7.49 12.72 7.04
C HIS A 358 -7.53 13.45 8.40
N VAL A 359 -8.10 12.85 9.44
CA VAL A 359 -8.03 13.40 10.81
C VAL A 359 -6.59 13.47 11.33
N ILE A 360 -5.79 12.42 11.10
CA ILE A 360 -4.36 12.41 11.46
C ILE A 360 -3.63 13.53 10.74
N HIS A 361 -3.85 13.67 9.43
CA HIS A 361 -3.29 14.77 8.63
C HIS A 361 -3.62 16.13 9.25
N LEU A 362 -4.89 16.42 9.53
CA LEU A 362 -5.32 17.69 10.14
C LEU A 362 -4.69 17.93 11.53
N ALA A 363 -4.57 16.89 12.35
CA ALA A 363 -3.97 16.97 13.67
C ALA A 363 -2.46 17.28 13.59
N VAL A 364 -1.73 16.58 12.72
CA VAL A 364 -0.30 16.81 12.50
C VAL A 364 -0.05 18.18 11.88
N MET A 365 -0.86 18.61 10.92
CA MET A 365 -0.70 19.95 10.35
C MET A 365 -0.98 21.05 11.39
N SER A 366 -1.90 20.81 12.33
CA SER A 366 -2.12 21.70 13.49
C SER A 366 -0.93 21.72 14.44
N LEU A 367 -0.31 20.56 14.71
CA LEU A 367 0.96 20.45 15.47
C LEU A 367 2.05 21.29 14.83
N LEU A 368 2.29 21.08 13.53
CA LEU A 368 3.35 21.73 12.76
C LEU A 368 3.15 23.24 12.68
N ARG A 369 1.91 23.71 12.55
CA ARG A 369 1.61 25.14 12.63
C ARG A 369 1.90 25.71 14.01
N GLY A 370 1.45 25.04 15.07
CA GLY A 370 1.64 25.54 16.44
C GLY A 370 3.11 25.59 16.90
N ILE A 371 3.98 24.73 16.35
CA ILE A 371 5.43 24.83 16.56
C ILE A 371 6.14 25.77 15.56
N SER A 372 5.38 26.50 14.73
CA SER A 372 5.88 27.39 13.67
C SER A 372 6.81 26.68 12.67
N ALA A 373 6.58 25.39 12.43
CA ALA A 373 7.27 24.64 11.38
C ALA A 373 6.72 24.99 9.99
N ILE A 374 5.44 25.37 9.89
CA ILE A 374 4.79 25.81 8.65
C ILE A 374 4.13 27.20 8.83
N PRO A 375 3.93 27.98 7.76
CA PRO A 375 3.25 29.27 7.82
C PRO A 375 1.79 29.17 8.27
N ASP A 376 1.29 30.18 8.97
CA ASP A 376 -0.13 30.27 9.38
C ASP A 376 -1.10 30.33 8.19
N SER A 377 -0.65 30.85 7.05
CA SER A 377 -1.40 30.93 5.80
C SER A 377 -1.56 29.59 5.07
N THR A 378 -0.88 28.53 5.51
CA THR A 378 -0.97 27.20 4.88
C THR A 378 -2.40 26.69 4.99
N ASN A 379 -3.11 26.46 3.88
CA ASN A 379 -4.45 25.90 3.96
C ASN A 379 -4.38 24.43 4.41
N LEU A 380 -4.99 24.11 5.56
CA LEU A 380 -5.01 22.76 6.13
C LEU A 380 -6.01 21.84 5.41
N ARG A 381 -6.90 22.39 4.57
CA ARG A 381 -8.04 21.69 3.96
C ARG A 381 -7.87 21.36 2.48
N ASP A 382 -6.92 21.98 1.78
CA ASP A 382 -6.95 22.03 0.30
C ASP A 382 -6.18 20.92 -0.43
N PHE A 383 -5.55 19.95 0.25
CA PHE A 383 -4.68 18.98 -0.44
C PHE A 383 -4.76 17.56 0.13
N ASP A 384 -5.86 16.86 -0.20
CA ASP A 384 -6.01 15.41 -0.12
C ASP A 384 -5.27 14.73 -1.29
N TYR A 385 -3.95 14.62 -1.18
CA TYR A 385 -3.26 13.55 -1.90
C TYR A 385 -3.14 12.36 -0.95
N ASP A 386 -3.23 11.15 -1.48
CA ASP A 386 -3.02 9.91 -0.73
C ASP A 386 -1.65 9.95 -0.02
N ASP A 387 -1.66 10.32 1.26
CA ASP A 387 -0.50 10.47 2.14
C ASP A 387 0.25 9.14 2.29
N LYS A 388 -0.36 7.99 1.95
CA LYS A 388 0.32 6.69 1.91
C LYS A 388 1.15 6.52 0.65
N LEU A 389 0.63 6.94 -0.51
CA LEU A 389 1.36 6.91 -1.77
C LEU A 389 2.52 7.91 -1.73
N PHE A 390 2.39 8.99 -0.93
CA PHE A 390 3.45 9.94 -0.66
C PHE A 390 4.57 9.34 0.22
N GLY A 391 5.37 8.46 -0.38
CA GLY A 391 6.56 7.90 0.23
C GLY A 391 7.79 8.79 0.06
N GLU A 392 8.89 8.39 0.69
CA GLU A 392 10.18 9.08 0.62
C GLU A 392 10.70 9.23 -0.84
N GLU A 393 10.15 8.49 -1.83
CA GLU A 393 10.68 8.37 -3.22
C GLU A 393 10.08 9.50 -4.00
N ILE A 394 8.76 9.65 -3.84
CA ILE A 394 8.02 10.80 -4.33
C ILE A 394 8.59 12.06 -3.69
N ALA A 395 8.91 12.04 -2.38
CA ALA A 395 9.53 13.18 -1.72
C ALA A 395 10.94 13.51 -2.26
N GLU A 396 11.73 12.50 -2.63
CA GLU A 396 13.03 12.69 -3.30
C GLU A 396 12.91 13.15 -4.75
N ALA A 397 11.90 12.66 -5.48
CA ALA A 397 11.64 12.99 -6.88
C ALA A 397 11.04 14.39 -7.04
N ILE A 398 10.33 14.89 -6.03
CA ILE A 398 9.87 16.28 -5.98
C ILE A 398 11.06 17.16 -5.59
N VAL A 399 11.86 17.49 -6.59
CA VAL A 399 12.77 18.63 -6.50
C VAL A 399 11.92 19.87 -6.79
N ALA A 400 11.79 20.77 -5.82
CA ALA A 400 11.04 22.01 -6.03
C ALA A 400 11.78 22.91 -7.02
N GLU A 401 11.12 23.22 -8.13
CA GLU A 401 11.54 24.27 -9.06
C GLU A 401 11.23 25.64 -8.47
N ASP A 402 12.00 26.04 -7.47
CA ASP A 402 12.04 27.42 -7.00
C ASP A 402 13.50 27.88 -7.14
N ASN A 403 13.80 28.51 -8.28
CA ASN A 403 15.15 28.99 -8.60
C ASN A 403 15.48 30.28 -7.86
N ARG A 404 14.64 30.74 -6.92
CA ARG A 404 14.90 31.99 -6.20
C ARG A 404 16.24 31.95 -5.49
N GLU A 405 16.56 30.85 -4.81
CA GLU A 405 17.84 30.65 -4.15
C GLU A 405 19.03 30.48 -5.11
N SER A 406 18.79 30.15 -6.39
CA SER A 406 19.87 29.98 -7.38
C SER A 406 20.58 31.28 -7.72
N PHE A 407 19.89 32.42 -7.56
CA PHE A 407 20.43 33.76 -7.77
C PHE A 407 21.12 34.34 -6.52
N GLU A 408 20.99 33.70 -5.35
CA GLU A 408 21.67 34.14 -4.13
C GLU A 408 23.18 33.88 -4.25
N SER A 409 24.02 34.85 -3.88
CA SER A 409 25.48 34.72 -3.98
C SER A 409 26.03 33.77 -2.90
N ASP A 410 27.06 32.97 -3.23
CA ASP A 410 27.76 32.15 -2.23
C ASP A 410 28.42 33.01 -1.14
N ASP A 411 28.75 34.27 -1.41
CA ASP A 411 29.30 35.23 -0.45
C ASP A 411 28.22 35.89 0.44
N GLN A 412 26.93 35.61 0.20
CA GLN A 412 25.84 36.19 0.97
C GLN A 412 25.85 35.66 2.40
N GLU A 413 26.13 36.52 3.38
CA GLU A 413 26.08 36.15 4.80
C GLU A 413 24.75 36.55 5.47
N SER A 414 24.02 37.49 4.87
CA SER A 414 22.76 37.97 5.44
C SER A 414 21.65 36.92 5.30
N PRO A 415 20.96 36.56 6.38
CA PRO A 415 19.84 35.62 6.32
C PRO A 415 18.69 36.19 5.50
N ASP A 416 18.01 35.31 4.76
CA ASP A 416 16.71 35.58 4.17
C ASP A 416 15.72 36.08 5.26
N PRO A 417 15.16 37.30 5.12
CA PRO A 417 14.29 37.90 6.14
C PRO A 417 12.97 37.15 6.34
N LEU A 418 12.60 36.26 5.41
CA LEU A 418 11.40 35.42 5.53
C LEU A 418 11.65 34.14 6.34
N VAL A 419 12.91 33.81 6.63
CA VAL A 419 13.25 32.60 7.37
C VAL A 419 13.30 32.90 8.87
N ASN A 420 12.45 32.21 9.64
CA ASN A 420 12.53 32.25 11.10
C ASN A 420 13.77 31.49 11.59
N LEU A 421 14.85 32.21 11.90
CA LEU A 421 16.11 31.66 12.41
C LEU A 421 16.02 31.10 13.84
N LEU A 422 14.93 31.32 14.57
CA LEU A 422 14.70 30.65 15.86
C LEU A 422 14.16 29.23 15.66
N SER A 423 13.59 28.92 14.50
CA SER A 423 13.05 27.59 14.17
C SER A 423 14.13 26.71 13.54
N ALA A 424 14.49 25.63 14.23
CA ALA A 424 15.43 24.62 13.73
C ALA A 424 14.93 23.99 12.42
N ILE A 425 13.61 23.77 12.30
CA ILE A 425 12.98 23.18 11.11
C ILE A 425 13.07 24.14 9.93
N CYS A 426 12.84 25.44 10.13
CA CYS A 426 12.97 26.44 9.07
C CYS A 426 14.41 26.55 8.57
N LYS A 427 15.42 26.43 9.45
CA LYS A 427 16.83 26.34 9.05
C LYS A 427 17.10 25.11 8.19
N VAL A 428 16.66 23.91 8.63
CA VAL A 428 16.83 22.67 7.84
C VAL A 428 16.17 22.80 6.47
N ARG A 429 14.97 23.37 6.40
CA ARG A 429 14.26 23.63 5.15
C ARG A 429 15.07 24.56 4.23
N LYS A 430 15.57 25.69 4.74
CA LYS A 430 16.36 26.63 3.93
C LYS A 430 17.70 26.03 3.51
N ILE A 431 18.38 25.27 4.36
CA ILE A 431 19.60 24.54 3.97
C ILE A 431 19.30 23.57 2.83
N SER A 432 18.22 22.80 2.93
CA SER A 432 17.80 21.86 1.87
C SER A 432 17.53 22.60 0.56
N LYS A 433 16.80 23.73 0.61
CA LYS A 433 16.60 24.61 -0.56
C LYS A 433 17.91 25.12 -1.16
N ILE A 434 18.84 25.63 -0.34
CA ILE A 434 20.13 26.12 -0.83
C ILE A 434 20.94 24.99 -1.45
N VAL A 435 20.95 23.78 -0.87
CA VAL A 435 21.64 22.62 -1.46
C VAL A 435 21.08 22.29 -2.85
N HIS A 436 19.76 22.39 -3.05
CA HIS A 436 19.11 22.13 -4.35
C HIS A 436 19.15 23.30 -5.32
N SER A 437 19.47 24.50 -4.86
CA SER A 437 19.45 25.71 -5.69
C SER A 437 20.50 25.77 -6.79
N SER A 438 21.58 24.96 -6.70
CA SER A 438 22.52 24.83 -7.80
C SER A 438 23.21 23.45 -7.84
N PRO A 439 23.66 23.01 -9.02
CA PRO A 439 24.40 21.75 -9.17
C PRO A 439 25.68 21.72 -8.33
N GLN A 440 26.37 22.85 -8.24
CA GLN A 440 27.63 23.00 -7.50
C GLN A 440 27.39 22.90 -5.99
N ARG A 441 26.29 23.46 -5.47
CA ARG A 441 25.93 23.34 -4.04
C ARG A 441 25.50 21.92 -3.69
N MET A 442 24.76 21.26 -4.59
CA MET A 442 24.39 19.86 -4.43
C MET A 442 25.63 18.94 -4.47
N GLU A 443 26.55 19.18 -5.40
CA GLU A 443 27.83 18.47 -5.48
C GLU A 443 28.68 18.72 -4.24
N LEU A 444 28.80 19.97 -3.77
CA LEU A 444 29.52 20.33 -2.55
C LEU A 444 28.99 19.57 -1.34
N PHE A 445 27.67 19.50 -1.17
CA PHE A 445 27.06 18.70 -0.11
C PHE A 445 27.40 17.21 -0.26
N LYS A 446 27.23 16.62 -1.46
CA LYS A 446 27.53 15.20 -1.72
C LYS A 446 29.00 14.87 -1.47
N MET A 447 29.93 15.73 -1.90
CA MET A 447 31.36 15.58 -1.65
C MET A 447 31.69 15.67 -0.17
N THR A 448 31.08 16.62 0.54
CA THR A 448 31.26 16.79 1.99
C THR A 448 30.79 15.56 2.75
N ALA A 449 29.58 15.08 2.44
CA ALA A 449 29.02 13.85 3.00
C ALA A 449 29.89 12.63 2.68
N GLN A 450 30.37 12.50 1.44
CA GLN A 450 31.24 11.40 1.04
C GLN A 450 32.55 11.37 1.82
N ARG A 451 33.21 12.53 1.97
CA ARG A 451 34.45 12.65 2.77
C ARG A 451 34.25 12.28 4.23
N ILE A 452 33.10 12.64 4.80
CA ILE A 452 32.75 12.29 6.18
C ILE A 452 32.56 10.78 6.31
N GLU A 453 31.82 10.15 5.41
CA GLU A 453 31.63 8.69 5.41
C GLU A 453 32.95 7.94 5.22
N ASP A 454 33.82 8.41 4.31
CA ASP A 454 35.16 7.85 4.10
C ASP A 454 36.02 7.95 5.37
N ARG A 455 35.99 9.10 6.06
CA ARG A 455 36.71 9.31 7.31
C ARG A 455 36.15 8.44 8.43
N ASN A 456 34.83 8.33 8.55
CA ASN A 456 34.17 7.53 9.58
C ASN A 456 34.47 6.03 9.39
N GLU A 457 34.50 5.57 8.14
CA GLU A 457 34.92 4.21 7.76
C GLU A 457 36.39 3.96 8.12
N GLN A 458 37.30 4.88 7.77
CA GLN A 458 38.72 4.74 8.11
C GLN A 458 38.96 4.71 9.63
N THR A 459 38.28 5.57 10.39
CA THR A 459 38.36 5.59 11.86
C THR A 459 37.86 4.27 12.44
N ALA A 460 36.73 3.76 11.95
CA ALA A 460 36.18 2.49 12.39
C ALA A 460 37.14 1.32 12.15
N ARG A 461 37.77 1.27 10.96
CA ARG A 461 38.79 0.27 10.61
C ARG A 461 40.00 0.35 11.53
N ARG A 462 40.45 1.56 11.92
CA ARG A 462 41.55 1.74 12.87
C ARG A 462 41.20 1.31 14.30
N GLU A 463 39.94 1.49 14.69
CA GLU A 463 39.42 1.11 16.02
C GLU A 463 38.98 -0.35 16.11
N GLY A 464 39.03 -1.10 14.99
CA GLY A 464 38.59 -2.49 14.94
C GLY A 464 37.08 -2.67 15.14
N ARG A 465 36.27 -1.64 14.85
CA ARG A 465 34.80 -1.70 14.98
C ARG A 465 34.14 -1.87 13.59
N PRO A 466 33.04 -2.62 13.48
CA PRO A 466 32.26 -2.69 12.25
C PRO A 466 31.65 -1.31 11.92
N TYR A 467 31.70 -0.93 10.65
CA TYR A 467 31.07 0.29 10.14
C TYR A 467 30.47 0.04 8.77
N ILE A 468 29.16 0.27 8.67
CA ILE A 468 28.43 0.20 7.41
C ILE A 468 28.42 1.62 6.84
N LYS A 469 29.16 1.81 5.76
CA LYS A 469 29.24 3.09 5.07
C LYS A 469 27.88 3.45 4.48
N LYS A 470 27.37 4.63 4.80
CA LYS A 470 26.08 5.07 4.29
C LYS A 470 26.18 5.42 2.81
N ARG A 471 25.13 5.10 2.06
CA ARG A 471 24.95 5.67 0.73
C ARG A 471 24.76 7.18 0.86
N VAL A 472 25.64 7.98 0.27
CA VAL A 472 25.42 9.42 0.12
C VAL A 472 24.22 9.68 -0.80
N LYS A 473 23.20 10.34 -0.26
CA LYS A 473 21.99 10.82 -0.96
C LYS A 473 21.97 12.35 -0.92
N THR A 474 21.07 13.00 -1.66
CA THR A 474 20.83 14.45 -1.50
C THR A 474 19.87 14.74 -0.34
N LEU A 475 19.76 15.99 0.09
CA LEU A 475 18.75 16.41 1.07
C LEU A 475 17.35 16.33 0.46
N ILE A 476 16.30 16.13 1.26
CA ILE A 476 14.92 16.08 0.76
C ILE A 476 14.28 17.45 0.92
N LEU A 477 13.51 17.89 -0.07
CA LEU A 477 12.74 19.13 0.02
C LEU A 477 11.39 18.88 0.68
N ASP A 478 10.95 19.86 1.46
CA ASP A 478 9.66 19.82 2.16
C ASP A 478 8.56 20.43 1.29
N VAL A 479 7.53 19.64 1.01
CA VAL A 479 6.22 20.12 0.54
C VAL A 479 5.42 20.55 1.76
N VAL A 480 5.38 21.85 2.02
CA VAL A 480 4.83 22.46 3.25
C VAL A 480 3.38 22.06 3.56
N THR A 481 2.60 21.66 2.54
CA THR A 481 1.23 21.17 2.68
C THR A 481 1.12 19.68 3.00
N ARG A 482 2.23 18.92 3.03
CA ARG A 482 2.28 17.47 3.29
C ARG A 482 3.24 17.16 4.44
N TRP A 483 2.68 16.82 5.59
CA TRP A 483 3.47 16.55 6.79
C TRP A 483 4.44 15.36 6.63
N ASN A 484 4.10 14.36 5.79
CA ASN A 484 5.02 13.26 5.45
C ASN A 484 6.31 13.76 4.78
N SER A 485 6.21 14.77 3.90
CA SER A 485 7.38 15.39 3.25
C SER A 485 8.32 16.01 4.28
N MET A 486 7.75 16.67 5.29
CA MET A 486 8.53 17.23 6.40
C MET A 486 9.23 16.12 7.19
N LEU A 487 8.53 15.02 7.52
CA LEU A 487 9.16 13.89 8.20
C LEU A 487 10.38 13.38 7.41
N PHE A 488 10.23 13.13 6.11
CA PHE A 488 11.34 12.66 5.26
C PHE A 488 12.50 13.67 5.17
N MET A 489 12.21 14.97 5.06
CA MET A 489 13.23 16.02 5.13
C MET A 489 14.01 15.95 6.45
N LEU A 490 13.31 15.82 7.59
CA LEU A 490 13.96 15.79 8.91
C LEU A 490 14.77 14.51 9.11
N GLU A 491 14.27 13.35 8.67
CA GLU A 491 15.01 12.09 8.70
C GLU A 491 16.30 12.17 7.89
N ARG A 492 16.21 12.69 6.66
CA ARG A 492 17.37 12.90 5.78
C ARG A 492 18.37 13.88 6.37
N ALA A 493 17.90 14.97 6.97
CA ALA A 493 18.76 15.94 7.63
C ALA A 493 19.49 15.33 8.84
N LEU A 494 18.83 14.48 9.63
CA LEU A 494 19.45 13.76 10.73
C LEU A 494 20.48 12.72 10.23
N GLU A 495 20.17 12.02 9.14
CA GLU A 495 21.06 11.05 8.49
C GLU A 495 22.41 11.70 8.11
N PHE A 496 22.36 12.92 7.57
CA PHE A 496 23.52 13.72 7.11
C PHE A 496 23.85 14.91 8.02
N ARG A 497 23.52 14.82 9.32
CA ARG A 497 23.78 15.89 10.31
C ARG A 497 25.21 16.44 10.24
N GLU A 498 26.19 15.56 10.22
CA GLU A 498 27.61 15.95 10.22
C GLU A 498 28.02 16.68 8.93
N ALA A 499 27.44 16.27 7.79
CA ALA A 499 27.66 16.94 6.51
C ALA A 499 27.05 18.34 6.51
N ILE A 500 25.84 18.49 7.06
CA ILE A 500 25.19 19.80 7.22
C ILE A 500 25.98 20.71 8.16
N ASP A 501 26.45 20.18 9.30
CA ASP A 501 27.27 20.94 10.26
C ASP A 501 28.62 21.36 9.67
N THR A 502 29.16 20.59 8.73
CA THR A 502 30.40 20.92 8.00
C THR A 502 30.13 21.95 6.91
N LEU A 503 29.03 21.78 6.16
CA LEU A 503 28.60 22.69 5.10
C LEU A 503 28.33 24.11 5.63
N THR A 504 27.66 24.22 6.78
CA THR A 504 27.39 25.51 7.44
C THR A 504 28.62 26.20 8.04
N LYS A 505 29.79 25.53 8.01
CA LYS A 505 31.09 26.09 8.42
C LYS A 505 32.04 26.27 7.24
N TYR A 506 31.57 26.04 6.01
CA TYR A 506 32.44 26.08 4.83
C TYR A 506 32.97 27.52 4.62
N PRO A 507 34.29 27.72 4.46
CA PRO A 507 34.87 29.07 4.44
C PRO A 507 34.48 29.89 3.21
N THR A 508 34.33 29.22 2.06
CA THR A 508 34.15 29.86 0.75
C THR A 508 32.69 29.90 0.27
N VAL A 509 31.77 29.21 0.95
CA VAL A 509 30.34 29.19 0.61
C VAL A 509 29.57 29.60 1.85
N LYS A 510 29.43 30.91 2.02
CA LYS A 510 28.99 31.56 3.24
C LYS A 510 27.47 31.63 3.41
N ILE A 511 26.73 31.46 2.33
CA ILE A 511 25.25 31.40 2.31
C ILE A 511 24.64 30.41 3.32
N PHE A 512 25.36 29.34 3.70
CA PHE A 512 24.90 28.40 4.72
C PHE A 512 25.12 28.86 6.16
N GLN A 513 26.02 29.82 6.41
CA GLN A 513 26.50 30.16 7.77
C GLN A 513 25.39 30.72 8.65
N ALA A 514 24.49 31.54 8.09
CA ALA A 514 23.36 32.12 8.81
C ALA A 514 22.36 31.05 9.33
N TYR A 515 22.37 29.86 8.73
CA TYR A 515 21.45 28.77 9.04
C TYR A 515 22.07 27.67 9.90
N ARG A 516 23.26 27.91 10.48
CA ARG A 516 23.94 26.95 11.34
C ARG A 516 23.05 26.46 12.49
N LEU A 517 23.06 25.15 12.71
CA LEU A 517 22.30 24.46 13.75
C LEU A 517 23.19 24.23 14.98
N SER A 518 22.66 24.53 16.16
CA SER A 518 23.28 24.16 17.44
C SER A 518 22.94 22.71 17.82
N SER A 519 23.59 22.17 18.86
CA SER A 519 23.21 20.88 19.45
C SER A 519 21.73 20.84 19.84
N ASP A 520 21.23 21.91 20.46
CA ASP A 520 19.81 22.02 20.86
C ASP A 520 18.87 22.09 19.66
N ASN A 521 19.30 22.69 18.54
CA ASN A 521 18.53 22.69 17.30
C ASN A 521 18.42 21.26 16.74
N TRP A 522 19.51 20.49 16.76
CA TRP A 522 19.48 19.10 16.33
C TRP A 522 18.65 18.21 17.24
N GLU A 523 18.66 18.46 18.56
CA GLU A 523 17.78 17.78 19.50
C GLU A 523 16.30 18.10 19.21
N THR A 524 15.98 19.37 18.92
CA THR A 524 14.65 19.79 18.46
C THR A 524 14.23 19.04 17.18
N VAL A 525 15.10 18.97 16.16
CA VAL A 525 14.83 18.24 14.90
C VAL A 525 14.58 16.75 15.18
N SER A 526 15.43 16.11 15.99
CA SER A 526 15.30 14.71 16.40
C SER A 526 13.98 14.45 17.13
N LYS A 527 13.59 15.35 18.03
CA LYS A 527 12.36 15.25 18.81
C LYS A 527 11.11 15.35 17.92
N VAL A 528 11.04 16.35 17.05
CA VAL A 528 9.90 16.52 16.13
C VAL A 528 9.84 15.36 15.13
N CYS A 529 10.98 14.89 14.62
CA CYS A 529 11.05 13.69 13.77
C CYS A 529 10.42 12.47 14.48
N LYS A 530 10.78 12.21 15.74
CA LYS A 530 10.15 11.14 16.54
C LYS A 530 8.64 11.32 16.72
N TRP A 531 8.18 12.56 16.90
CA TRP A 531 6.74 12.84 16.97
C TRP A 531 6.02 12.44 15.68
N LEU A 532 6.52 12.90 14.53
CA LEU A 532 5.92 12.63 13.22
C LEU A 532 5.94 11.14 12.86
N LYS A 533 7.00 10.39 13.22
CA LYS A 533 7.05 8.92 13.01
C LYS A 533 5.88 8.20 13.64
N PHE A 534 5.48 8.58 14.86
CA PHE A 534 4.35 7.96 15.54
C PHE A 534 3.03 8.14 14.77
N PHE A 535 2.80 9.33 14.20
CA PHE A 535 1.63 9.60 13.35
C PHE A 535 1.70 8.85 12.01
N ARG A 536 2.89 8.63 11.47
CA ARG A 536 3.10 7.80 10.27
C ARG A 536 2.73 6.36 10.50
N ASP A 537 3.16 5.78 11.60
CA ASP A 537 2.82 4.39 11.94
C ASP A 537 1.30 4.23 12.13
N ALA A 538 0.64 5.20 12.77
CA ALA A 538 -0.82 5.21 12.91
C ALA A 538 -1.54 5.36 11.55
N SER A 539 -1.05 6.24 10.67
CA SER A 539 -1.61 6.43 9.33
C SER A 539 -1.46 5.16 8.50
N LEU A 540 -0.28 4.53 8.49
CA LEU A 540 -0.04 3.26 7.78
C LEU A 540 -0.91 2.12 8.32
N CYS A 541 -1.18 2.09 9.63
CA CYS A 541 -2.04 1.07 10.23
C CYS A 541 -3.49 1.14 9.73
N ILE A 542 -4.08 2.34 9.68
CA ILE A 542 -5.47 2.55 9.22
C ILE A 542 -5.62 2.51 7.69
N SER A 543 -4.50 2.33 7.00
CA SER A 543 -4.39 2.34 5.55
C SER A 543 -4.52 0.97 4.88
N GLY A 544 -4.88 -0.09 5.62
CA GLY A 544 -5.02 -1.42 5.05
C GLY A 544 -6.29 -1.62 4.23
N GLU A 545 -6.17 -2.38 3.14
CA GLU A 545 -7.30 -2.74 2.23
C GLU A 545 -7.73 -4.22 2.36
N LYS A 546 -6.92 -5.02 3.04
CA LYS A 546 -7.10 -6.49 3.13
C LYS A 546 -7.66 -6.94 4.49
N TYR A 547 -7.94 -6.01 5.39
CA TYR A 547 -8.43 -6.29 6.73
C TYR A 547 -9.38 -5.20 7.22
N PRO A 548 -10.35 -5.53 8.10
CA PRO A 548 -11.26 -4.54 8.68
C PRO A 548 -10.52 -3.43 9.42
N THR A 549 -10.77 -2.17 9.04
CA THR A 549 -10.11 -1.00 9.64
C THR A 549 -10.98 -0.23 10.63
N LEU A 550 -12.29 -0.12 10.39
CA LEU A 550 -13.17 0.61 11.31
C LEU A 550 -13.18 -0.01 12.72
N SER A 551 -13.01 -1.34 12.80
CA SER A 551 -13.03 -2.09 14.05
C SER A 551 -11.93 -1.72 15.04
N PHE A 552 -10.85 -1.07 14.59
CA PHE A 552 -9.80 -0.55 15.48
C PHE A 552 -9.60 0.97 15.41
N SER A 553 -10.44 1.71 14.66
CA SER A 553 -10.35 3.18 14.57
C SER A 553 -10.41 3.86 15.95
N LEU A 554 -11.31 3.44 16.85
CA LEU A 554 -11.37 4.02 18.21
C LEU A 554 -10.11 3.74 19.04
N ARG A 555 -9.45 2.59 18.81
CA ARG A 555 -8.15 2.29 19.45
C ARG A 555 -7.05 3.20 18.91
N VAL A 556 -7.03 3.46 17.60
CA VAL A 556 -6.05 4.39 17.01
C VAL A 556 -6.27 5.80 17.56
N TYR A 557 -7.51 6.27 17.66
CA TYR A 557 -7.82 7.54 18.36
C TYR A 557 -7.30 7.54 19.79
N PHE A 558 -7.62 6.51 20.58
CA PHE A 558 -7.16 6.38 21.96
C PHE A 558 -5.63 6.43 22.06
N VAL A 559 -4.92 5.68 21.21
CA VAL A 559 -3.46 5.63 21.18
C VAL A 559 -2.85 6.98 20.81
N LEU A 560 -3.40 7.66 19.80
CA LEU A 560 -2.94 8.99 19.37
C LEU A 560 -3.19 10.05 20.46
N ILE A 561 -4.39 10.09 21.04
CA ILE A 561 -4.73 11.05 22.10
C ILE A 561 -3.89 10.78 23.35
N SER A 562 -3.68 9.51 23.72
CA SER A 562 -2.81 9.11 24.83
C SER A 562 -1.36 9.54 24.59
N TYR A 563 -0.86 9.33 23.37
CA TYR A 563 0.47 9.76 22.99
C TYR A 563 0.64 11.29 23.11
N VAL A 564 -0.27 12.06 22.51
CA VAL A 564 -0.21 13.52 22.54
C VAL A 564 -0.43 14.07 23.96
N THR A 565 -1.26 13.43 24.78
CA THR A 565 -1.44 13.80 26.19
C THR A 565 -0.15 13.56 26.99
N ARG A 566 0.56 12.45 26.75
CA ARG A 566 1.89 12.22 27.34
C ARG A 566 2.91 13.25 26.86
N LEU A 567 2.92 13.59 25.57
CA LEU A 567 3.77 14.67 25.05
C LEU A 567 3.46 16.01 25.71
N GLN A 568 2.18 16.33 25.93
CA GLN A 568 1.76 17.58 26.57
C GLN A 568 2.31 17.67 27.99
N ASN A 569 2.38 16.56 28.73
CA ASN A 569 2.87 16.52 30.10
C ASN A 569 4.40 16.35 30.21
N ASP A 570 5.10 16.15 29.09
CA ASP A 570 6.55 16.03 29.06
C ASP A 570 7.20 17.38 29.43
N SER A 571 8.15 17.36 30.37
CA SER A 571 8.82 18.57 30.87
C SER A 571 9.50 19.37 29.75
N SER A 572 10.05 18.69 28.75
CA SER A 572 10.71 19.32 27.61
C SER A 572 9.71 19.96 26.62
N VAL A 573 8.41 19.60 26.68
CA VAL A 573 7.34 20.29 25.96
C VAL A 573 6.80 21.45 26.79
N GLN A 574 6.56 21.25 28.08
CA GLN A 574 6.09 22.29 29.00
C GLN A 574 7.03 23.50 29.07
N ASN A 575 8.33 23.26 29.00
CA ASN A 575 9.35 24.32 29.03
C ASN A 575 9.47 25.10 27.69
N SER A 576 8.75 24.71 26.64
CA SER A 576 8.78 25.39 25.34
C SER A 576 7.36 25.84 24.96
N PRO A 577 7.05 27.15 25.04
CA PRO A 577 5.72 27.67 24.70
C PRO A 577 5.24 27.26 23.30
N ALA A 578 6.13 27.27 22.31
CA ALA A 578 5.80 26.85 20.94
C ALA A 578 5.50 25.35 20.85
N ALA A 579 6.31 24.50 21.51
CA ALA A 579 6.07 23.07 21.56
C ALA A 579 4.74 22.74 22.25
N LEU A 580 4.47 23.39 23.39
CA LEU A 580 3.23 23.23 24.13
C LEU A 580 2.02 23.69 23.32
N ALA A 581 2.12 24.81 22.61
CA ALA A 581 1.05 25.31 21.75
C ALA A 581 0.74 24.33 20.62
N GLY A 582 1.76 23.82 19.92
CA GLY A 582 1.60 22.81 18.87
C GLY A 582 0.99 21.50 19.39
N VAL A 583 1.50 20.97 20.50
CA VAL A 583 0.99 19.71 21.07
C VAL A 583 -0.45 19.85 21.55
N ARG A 584 -0.82 21.00 22.15
CA ARG A 584 -2.22 21.29 22.52
C ARG A 584 -3.12 21.38 21.29
N ALA A 585 -2.72 22.11 20.25
CA ALA A 585 -3.49 22.22 19.02
C ALA A 585 -3.70 20.85 18.34
N CYS A 586 -2.69 19.98 18.37
CA CYS A 586 -2.78 18.60 17.91
C CYS A 586 -3.81 17.80 18.73
N ARG A 587 -3.75 17.89 20.06
CA ARG A 587 -4.67 17.19 20.97
C ARG A 587 -6.11 17.66 20.76
N GLU A 588 -6.32 18.96 20.69
CA GLU A 588 -7.63 19.58 20.45
C GLU A 588 -8.21 19.12 19.11
N LYS A 589 -7.39 19.02 18.06
CA LYS A 589 -7.84 18.54 16.75
C LYS A 589 -8.26 17.06 16.78
N LEU A 590 -7.47 16.21 17.43
CA LEU A 590 -7.81 14.80 17.61
C LEU A 590 -9.11 14.63 18.42
N LEU A 591 -9.26 15.37 19.53
CA LEU A 591 -10.46 15.33 20.36
C LEU A 591 -11.69 15.85 19.61
N GLN A 592 -11.54 16.94 18.85
CA GLN A 592 -12.62 17.49 18.03
C GLN A 592 -13.18 16.43 17.07
N TYR A 593 -12.30 15.76 16.32
CA TYR A 593 -12.74 14.78 15.33
C TYR A 593 -13.11 13.43 15.94
N PHE A 594 -12.53 13.06 17.08
CA PHE A 594 -13.00 11.94 17.88
C PHE A 594 -14.46 12.17 18.29
N ASP A 595 -14.76 13.34 18.89
CA ASP A 595 -16.12 13.70 19.30
C ASP A 595 -17.09 13.67 18.11
N GLN A 596 -16.71 14.29 16.99
CA GLN A 596 -17.52 14.26 15.76
C GLN A 596 -17.73 12.83 15.26
N SER A 597 -16.69 12.00 15.21
CA SER A 597 -16.79 10.61 14.74
C SER A 597 -17.73 9.78 15.61
N THR A 598 -17.61 9.90 16.93
CA THR A 598 -18.46 9.18 17.91
C THR A 598 -19.87 9.73 18.01
N TYR A 599 -20.09 10.98 17.60
CA TYR A 599 -21.41 11.60 17.52
C TYR A 599 -22.13 11.21 16.22
N ASP A 600 -21.42 11.25 15.09
CA ASP A 600 -21.97 10.97 13.76
C ASP A 600 -22.26 9.48 13.55
N SER A 601 -21.62 8.58 14.31
CA SER A 601 -21.84 7.15 14.14
C SER A 601 -21.51 6.30 15.36
N GLU A 602 -22.49 5.51 15.78
CA GLU A 602 -22.32 4.35 16.67
C GLU A 602 -21.64 3.14 15.98
N TYR A 603 -21.47 3.15 14.65
CA TYR A 603 -20.90 2.01 13.92
C TYR A 603 -19.42 1.78 14.26
N TYR A 604 -18.70 2.81 14.75
CA TYR A 604 -17.37 2.64 15.33
C TYR A 604 -17.39 1.66 16.52
N TYR A 605 -18.40 1.76 17.38
CA TYR A 605 -18.60 0.82 18.49
C TYR A 605 -18.98 -0.57 17.96
N PHE A 606 -19.90 -0.63 17.00
CA PHE A 606 -20.39 -1.91 16.46
C PHE A 606 -19.26 -2.71 15.83
N ALA A 607 -18.48 -2.09 14.93
CA ALA A 607 -17.35 -2.73 14.27
C ALA A 607 -16.28 -3.19 15.28
N MET A 608 -16.00 -2.41 16.33
CA MET A 608 -15.03 -2.80 17.35
C MET A 608 -15.49 -4.00 18.18
N VAL A 609 -16.74 -3.98 18.65
CA VAL A 609 -17.30 -5.08 19.43
C VAL A 609 -17.37 -6.36 18.60
N LEU A 610 -17.75 -6.26 17.33
CA LEU A 610 -17.81 -7.39 16.40
C LEU A 610 -16.43 -7.90 15.97
N ASP A 611 -15.33 -7.25 16.35
CA ASP A 611 -13.99 -7.77 16.10
C ASP A 611 -13.51 -8.65 17.27
N PRO A 612 -13.30 -9.97 17.05
CA PRO A 612 -12.95 -10.90 18.12
C PRO A 612 -11.60 -10.60 18.78
N ARG A 613 -10.75 -9.76 18.18
CA ARG A 613 -9.49 -9.29 18.78
C ARG A 613 -9.73 -8.24 19.87
N TYR A 614 -10.84 -7.50 19.78
CA TYR A 614 -11.06 -6.31 20.60
C TYR A 614 -12.28 -6.42 21.49
N LYS A 615 -13.42 -6.86 20.95
CA LYS A 615 -14.70 -6.94 21.68
C LYS A 615 -14.98 -5.62 22.43
N ASP A 616 -15.42 -5.70 23.68
CA ASP A 616 -15.66 -4.56 24.55
C ASP A 616 -14.47 -4.21 25.48
N THR A 617 -13.28 -4.81 25.25
CA THR A 617 -12.14 -4.69 26.18
C THR A 617 -11.63 -3.26 26.35
N LEU A 618 -11.73 -2.41 25.32
CA LEU A 618 -11.34 -1.00 25.41
C LEU A 618 -12.19 -0.24 26.43
N PHE A 619 -13.50 -0.52 26.47
CA PHE A 619 -14.46 0.17 27.32
C PHE A 619 -14.44 -0.33 28.77
N LYS A 620 -13.90 -1.55 29.00
CA LYS A 620 -13.70 -2.12 30.33
C LYS A 620 -12.36 -1.73 30.96
N ALA A 621 -11.48 -1.06 30.21
CA ALA A 621 -10.16 -0.70 30.71
C ALA A 621 -10.27 0.39 31.78
N ASN A 622 -9.71 0.12 32.97
CA ASN A 622 -9.69 1.09 34.07
C ASN A 622 -8.60 2.14 33.85
N SER A 623 -8.90 3.14 33.04
CA SER A 623 -8.01 4.26 32.73
C SER A 623 -8.79 5.58 32.77
N ALA A 624 -8.20 6.60 33.42
CA ALA A 624 -8.78 7.95 33.44
C ALA A 624 -9.04 8.51 32.04
N LEU A 625 -8.18 8.20 31.07
CA LEU A 625 -8.37 8.62 29.68
C LEU A 625 -9.51 7.87 29.00
N VAL A 626 -9.73 6.59 29.33
CA VAL A 626 -10.90 5.84 28.83
C VAL A 626 -12.18 6.46 29.37
N ALA A 627 -12.24 6.79 30.66
CA ALA A 627 -13.39 7.48 31.25
C ALA A 627 -13.60 8.90 30.69
N GLU A 628 -12.52 9.63 30.33
CA GLU A 628 -12.60 10.94 29.68
C GLU A 628 -13.17 10.82 28.24
N LEU A 629 -12.71 9.82 27.48
CA LEU A 629 -13.05 9.65 26.08
C LEU A 629 -14.39 8.94 25.85
N PHE A 630 -14.73 7.96 26.69
CA PHE A 630 -15.91 7.12 26.54
C PHE A 630 -16.74 7.22 27.83
N SER A 631 -17.75 8.10 27.83
CA SER A 631 -18.67 8.17 28.97
C SER A 631 -19.51 6.90 29.07
N ASP A 632 -19.83 6.50 30.29
CA ASP A 632 -20.67 5.32 30.54
C ASP A 632 -22.00 5.40 29.79
N ASP A 633 -22.61 6.59 29.75
CA ASP A 633 -23.85 6.83 28.98
C ASP A 633 -23.67 6.51 27.49
N TRP A 634 -22.61 7.02 26.85
CA TRP A 634 -22.37 6.79 25.43
C TRP A 634 -22.09 5.30 25.14
N VAL A 635 -21.33 4.63 26.01
CA VAL A 635 -21.05 3.19 25.88
C VAL A 635 -22.33 2.37 26.02
N ASN A 636 -23.18 2.70 27.00
CA ASN A 636 -24.45 2.02 27.23
C ASN A 636 -25.45 2.28 26.11
N ASP A 637 -25.52 3.50 25.59
CA ASP A 637 -26.36 3.87 24.46
C ASP A 637 -25.94 3.11 23.20
N CYS A 638 -24.64 3.05 22.90
CA CYS A 638 -24.10 2.27 21.78
C CYS A 638 -24.35 0.77 21.95
N ALA A 639 -24.17 0.23 23.16
CA ALA A 639 -24.44 -1.18 23.45
C ALA A 639 -25.92 -1.52 23.25
N SER A 640 -26.82 -0.63 23.68
CA SER A 640 -28.26 -0.76 23.48
C SER A 640 -28.62 -0.69 22.00
N ALA A 641 -28.07 0.29 21.28
CA ALA A 641 -28.26 0.45 19.84
C ALA A 641 -27.76 -0.77 19.05
N LEU A 642 -26.65 -1.40 19.45
CA LEU A 642 -26.15 -2.63 18.84
C LEU A 642 -27.17 -3.77 18.97
N VAL A 643 -27.76 -3.94 20.16
CA VAL A 643 -28.75 -4.99 20.44
C VAL A 643 -30.06 -4.70 19.71
N GLU A 644 -30.55 -3.47 19.75
CA GLU A 644 -31.77 -3.04 19.05
C GLU A 644 -31.64 -3.24 17.54
N ASN A 645 -30.53 -2.79 16.95
CA ASN A 645 -30.24 -3.00 15.52
C ASN A 645 -30.15 -4.49 15.18
N GLY A 646 -29.51 -5.26 16.06
CA GLY A 646 -29.45 -6.72 16.00
C GLY A 646 -30.83 -7.37 15.93
N GLN A 647 -31.73 -6.99 16.83
CA GLN A 647 -33.09 -7.51 16.91
C GLN A 647 -33.94 -7.11 15.70
N GLU A 648 -33.85 -5.85 15.29
CA GLU A 648 -34.63 -5.31 14.17
C GLU A 648 -34.27 -6.01 12.85
N PHE A 649 -32.97 -6.11 12.54
CA PHE A 649 -32.50 -6.52 11.21
C PHE A 649 -32.02 -7.97 11.13
N TYR A 650 -31.67 -8.62 12.24
CA TYR A 650 -31.00 -9.92 12.22
C TYR A 650 -31.70 -11.02 13.03
N ASP A 651 -32.73 -10.73 13.83
CA ASP A 651 -33.46 -11.78 14.56
C ASP A 651 -34.57 -12.46 13.72
N THR A 652 -34.99 -11.89 12.58
CA THR A 652 -36.07 -12.45 11.74
C THR A 652 -35.73 -13.81 11.12
N SER A 653 -36.76 -14.66 11.01
CA SER A 653 -36.70 -16.12 10.82
C SER A 653 -36.49 -16.62 9.38
N ALA A 654 -36.17 -15.75 8.42
CA ALA A 654 -35.93 -16.16 7.05
C ALA A 654 -34.52 -16.75 6.89
N PHE A 655 -34.38 -18.05 7.20
CA PHE A 655 -33.30 -18.86 6.66
C PHE A 655 -33.57 -19.10 5.16
N PRO A 656 -32.77 -18.56 4.22
CA PRO A 656 -32.41 -19.38 3.08
C PRO A 656 -31.44 -20.42 3.63
N LEU A 657 -31.91 -21.63 3.86
CA LEU A 657 -31.01 -22.78 3.91
C LEU A 657 -30.11 -22.70 2.68
N PRO A 658 -28.80 -22.98 2.77
CA PRO A 658 -27.98 -23.15 1.58
C PRO A 658 -28.74 -24.10 0.65
N ILE A 659 -28.99 -23.65 -0.57
CA ILE A 659 -29.58 -24.47 -1.62
C ILE A 659 -28.77 -25.76 -1.63
N LYS A 660 -29.37 -26.86 -1.18
CA LYS A 660 -28.84 -28.19 -1.46
C LYS A 660 -28.75 -28.23 -2.98
N SER A 661 -27.54 -28.17 -3.52
CA SER A 661 -27.31 -28.66 -4.88
C SER A 661 -28.00 -30.01 -4.94
N GLU A 662 -28.97 -30.15 -5.86
CA GLU A 662 -29.64 -31.41 -6.09
C GLU A 662 -28.56 -32.48 -6.27
N VAL A 663 -28.52 -33.40 -5.31
CA VAL A 663 -27.70 -34.59 -5.40
C VAL A 663 -28.32 -35.40 -6.53
N VAL A 664 -27.68 -35.36 -7.69
CA VAL A 664 -27.85 -36.40 -8.70
C VAL A 664 -27.49 -37.70 -8.00
N GLU A 665 -28.47 -38.60 -7.83
CA GLU A 665 -28.24 -39.92 -7.27
C GLU A 665 -27.12 -40.61 -8.06
N PRO A 666 -26.00 -41.01 -7.44
CA PRO A 666 -25.03 -41.86 -8.09
C PRO A 666 -25.58 -43.27 -8.15
N ASP A 667 -25.43 -43.85 -9.33
CA ASP A 667 -25.68 -45.26 -9.62
C ASP A 667 -24.96 -46.17 -8.61
N ILE A 668 -25.64 -47.26 -8.24
CA ILE A 668 -25.23 -48.19 -7.20
C ILE A 668 -24.06 -49.02 -7.73
N GLU A 669 -22.81 -48.61 -7.45
CA GLU A 669 -21.65 -49.48 -7.64
C GLU A 669 -20.41 -49.03 -6.84
N ASP A 670 -20.47 -48.98 -5.50
CA ASP A 670 -19.33 -49.39 -4.68
C ASP A 670 -19.69 -49.60 -3.19
N ILE A 671 -19.76 -50.86 -2.76
CA ILE A 671 -20.19 -51.29 -1.42
C ILE A 671 -19.03 -51.30 -0.38
N TYR A 672 -17.84 -50.82 -0.73
CA TYR A 672 -16.63 -51.02 0.10
C TYR A 672 -15.90 -49.75 0.58
N ASP A 673 -16.56 -48.58 0.66
CA ASP A 673 -15.95 -47.39 1.28
C ASP A 673 -16.14 -47.33 2.82
N PHE A 674 -15.08 -47.73 3.53
CA PHE A 674 -14.96 -47.61 4.99
C PHE A 674 -15.11 -46.16 5.48
N LYS A 675 -14.74 -45.13 4.70
CA LYS A 675 -14.88 -43.73 5.12
C LYS A 675 -16.34 -43.28 5.16
N GLN A 676 -17.18 -43.84 4.30
CA GLN A 676 -18.61 -43.57 4.28
C GLN A 676 -19.31 -44.26 5.46
N ALA A 677 -18.96 -45.52 5.75
CA ALA A 677 -19.42 -46.23 6.94
C ALA A 677 -18.94 -45.56 8.25
N PHE A 678 -17.70 -45.06 8.28
CA PHE A 678 -17.14 -44.33 9.43
C PHE A 678 -17.87 -43.01 9.67
N ARG A 679 -18.17 -42.22 8.63
CA ARG A 679 -18.99 -41.00 8.74
C ARG A 679 -20.43 -41.30 9.18
N ALA A 680 -21.01 -42.41 8.72
CA ALA A 680 -22.35 -42.85 9.14
C ALA A 680 -22.39 -43.41 10.59
N SER A 681 -21.24 -43.82 11.14
CA SER A 681 -21.12 -44.36 12.50
C SER A 681 -20.93 -43.31 13.59
N ILE A 682 -20.67 -42.05 13.22
CA ILE A 682 -20.60 -40.94 14.19
C ILE A 682 -22.03 -40.64 14.64
N PRO A 683 -22.34 -40.74 15.95
CA PRO A 683 -23.65 -40.34 16.44
C PRO A 683 -23.88 -38.88 16.05
N GLN A 684 -24.84 -38.64 15.16
CA GLN A 684 -25.36 -37.30 14.98
C GLN A 684 -25.86 -36.86 16.35
N GLN A 685 -25.13 -35.95 17.01
CA GLN A 685 -25.75 -35.17 18.06
C GLN A 685 -26.92 -34.46 17.40
N SER A 686 -28.10 -35.00 17.68
CA SER A 686 -29.38 -34.47 17.30
C SER A 686 -29.34 -32.97 17.54
N GLY A 687 -29.58 -32.21 16.47
CA GLY A 687 -29.51 -30.76 16.48
C GLY A 687 -30.26 -30.21 17.69
N ARG A 688 -29.51 -29.63 18.63
CA ARG A 688 -30.10 -28.60 19.48
C ARG A 688 -30.64 -27.56 18.50
N SER A 689 -31.94 -27.34 18.54
CA SER A 689 -32.59 -26.35 17.70
C SER A 689 -31.89 -25.00 17.88
N PHE A 690 -31.02 -24.62 16.93
CA PHE A 690 -30.46 -23.26 16.87
C PHE A 690 -31.56 -22.21 16.64
N SER A 691 -32.80 -22.63 16.36
CA SER A 691 -33.96 -21.76 16.10
C SER A 691 -34.47 -20.99 17.33
N THR A 692 -33.98 -21.24 18.55
CA THR A 692 -34.47 -20.59 19.79
C THR A 692 -33.51 -19.57 20.41
N ARG A 693 -32.30 -19.36 19.86
CA ARG A 693 -31.34 -18.37 20.40
C ARG A 693 -31.59 -16.98 19.81
N THR A 694 -31.67 -15.98 20.70
CA THR A 694 -31.75 -14.56 20.34
C THR A 694 -30.36 -13.96 20.16
N LEU A 695 -30.25 -12.87 19.41
CA LEU A 695 -29.00 -12.13 19.25
C LEU A 695 -28.36 -11.72 20.59
N ALA A 696 -29.16 -11.33 21.57
CA ALA A 696 -28.67 -10.99 22.90
C ALA A 696 -27.96 -12.17 23.61
N MET A 697 -28.43 -13.40 23.39
CA MET A 697 -27.77 -14.60 23.90
C MET A 697 -26.46 -14.88 23.18
N GLU A 698 -26.42 -14.73 21.84
CA GLU A 698 -25.19 -14.85 21.05
C GLU A 698 -24.15 -13.83 21.51
N LEU A 699 -24.55 -12.56 21.67
CA LEU A 699 -23.67 -11.47 22.09
C LEU A 699 -23.08 -11.73 23.47
N LYS A 700 -23.91 -12.14 24.43
CA LYS A 700 -23.45 -12.48 25.78
C LYS A 700 -22.44 -13.62 25.77
N GLU A 701 -22.69 -14.67 24.99
CA GLU A 701 -21.76 -15.81 24.86
C GLU A 701 -20.43 -15.33 24.23
N TYR A 702 -20.49 -14.65 23.09
CA TYR A 702 -19.32 -14.13 22.38
C TYR A 702 -18.46 -13.18 23.23
N LEU A 703 -19.08 -12.25 23.96
CA LEU A 703 -18.38 -11.32 24.86
C LEU A 703 -17.80 -11.98 26.12
N SER A 704 -18.28 -13.17 26.49
CA SER A 704 -17.74 -13.94 27.62
C SER A 704 -16.49 -14.72 27.27
N GLU A 705 -16.22 -14.92 25.98
CA GLU A 705 -15.00 -15.61 25.53
C GLU A 705 -13.80 -14.68 25.54
N ASP A 706 -12.61 -15.27 25.64
CA ASP A 706 -11.36 -14.55 25.48
C ASP A 706 -11.24 -13.91 24.08
N VAL A 707 -10.48 -12.81 24.01
CA VAL A 707 -10.10 -12.20 22.74
C VAL A 707 -9.10 -13.10 22.01
N ILE A 708 -9.15 -13.09 20.68
CA ILE A 708 -8.16 -13.79 19.87
C ILE A 708 -6.87 -12.96 19.74
N PRO A 709 -5.71 -13.58 19.49
CA PRO A 709 -4.46 -12.86 19.26
C PRO A 709 -4.53 -11.96 18.02
N ASP A 710 -3.82 -10.83 18.04
CA ASP A 710 -3.76 -9.87 16.91
C ASP A 710 -3.21 -10.50 15.61
N THR A 711 -2.49 -11.62 15.70
CA THR A 711 -1.98 -12.38 14.54
C THR A 711 -3.05 -13.16 13.79
N GLN A 712 -4.25 -13.35 14.37
CA GLN A 712 -5.34 -14.08 13.73
C GLN A 712 -6.28 -13.11 13.00
N ALA A 713 -6.65 -13.45 11.76
CA ALA A 713 -7.54 -12.63 10.97
C ALA A 713 -8.99 -12.70 11.51
N PRO A 714 -9.65 -11.57 11.80
CA PRO A 714 -11.00 -11.55 12.37
C PRO A 714 -12.05 -12.17 11.43
N LEU A 715 -11.90 -11.98 10.12
CA LEU A 715 -12.82 -12.56 9.14
C LEU A 715 -12.71 -14.08 9.04
N ALA A 716 -11.51 -14.64 9.21
CA ALA A 716 -11.33 -16.09 9.28
C ALA A 716 -11.99 -16.66 10.54
N TRP A 717 -11.85 -15.98 11.67
CA TRP A 717 -12.53 -16.39 12.91
C TRP A 717 -14.05 -16.39 12.74
N TRP A 718 -14.62 -15.36 12.11
CA TRP A 718 -16.05 -15.33 11.83
C TRP A 718 -16.49 -16.40 10.82
N CYS A 719 -15.65 -16.74 9.85
CA CYS A 719 -15.90 -17.86 8.93
C CYS A 719 -16.09 -19.17 9.71
N ASP A 720 -15.17 -19.45 10.63
CA ASP A 720 -15.20 -20.67 11.45
C ASP A 720 -16.35 -20.69 12.47
N ASN A 721 -16.78 -19.51 12.95
CA ASN A 721 -17.78 -19.37 14.01
C ASN A 721 -19.17 -18.94 13.52
N ALA A 722 -19.38 -18.76 12.21
CA ALA A 722 -20.66 -18.31 11.65
C ALA A 722 -21.84 -19.24 12.00
N ALA A 723 -21.60 -20.55 12.07
CA ALA A 723 -22.64 -21.52 12.46
C ALA A 723 -23.02 -21.41 13.94
N ARG A 724 -22.09 -20.93 14.78
CA ARG A 724 -22.25 -20.80 16.23
C ARG A 724 -22.92 -19.47 16.62
N PHE A 725 -22.58 -18.40 15.90
CA PHE A 725 -23.11 -17.05 16.09
C PHE A 725 -23.76 -16.52 14.79
N PRO A 726 -24.81 -17.17 14.28
CA PRO A 726 -25.36 -16.87 12.96
C PRO A 726 -25.87 -15.43 12.79
N ARG A 727 -26.27 -14.75 13.87
CA ARG A 727 -26.78 -13.37 13.79
C ARG A 727 -25.65 -12.37 13.90
N LEU A 728 -24.75 -12.56 14.87
CA LEU A 728 -23.56 -11.72 14.98
C LEU A 728 -22.64 -11.85 13.76
N ALA A 729 -22.55 -13.03 13.14
CA ALA A 729 -21.77 -13.21 11.92
C ALA A 729 -22.35 -12.38 10.75
N ARG A 730 -23.67 -12.29 10.61
CA ARG A 730 -24.27 -11.37 9.62
C ARG A 730 -23.98 -9.92 9.95
N MET A 731 -24.09 -9.53 11.23
CA MET A 731 -23.70 -8.17 11.64
C MET A 731 -22.22 -7.89 11.36
N ALA A 732 -21.33 -8.82 11.65
CA ALA A 732 -19.90 -8.69 11.41
C ALA A 732 -19.61 -8.52 9.92
N ARG A 733 -20.30 -9.26 9.05
CA ARG A 733 -20.21 -9.09 7.58
C ARG A 733 -20.60 -7.68 7.13
N ASP A 734 -21.64 -7.11 7.74
CA ASP A 734 -22.17 -5.78 7.39
C ASP A 734 -21.32 -4.63 7.94
N TYR A 735 -20.80 -4.74 9.16
CA TYR A 735 -20.09 -3.64 9.84
C TYR A 735 -18.56 -3.70 9.74
N LEU A 736 -17.95 -4.90 9.63
CA LEU A 736 -16.50 -5.02 9.47
C LEU A 736 -16.01 -4.69 8.06
N CYS A 737 -16.93 -4.58 7.09
CA CYS A 737 -16.59 -4.14 5.73
C CYS A 737 -16.35 -2.63 5.65
N ILE A 738 -16.78 -1.85 6.64
CA ILE A 738 -16.69 -0.40 6.59
C ILE A 738 -15.21 0.02 6.72
N PRO A 739 -14.64 0.71 5.72
CA PRO A 739 -13.27 1.17 5.82
C PRO A 739 -13.17 2.42 6.72
N GLY A 740 -12.02 2.59 7.36
CA GLY A 740 -11.67 3.81 8.12
C GLY A 740 -10.95 4.84 7.26
N LEU A 741 -10.84 4.58 5.95
CA LEU A 741 -10.02 5.28 4.97
C LEU A 741 -10.65 5.18 3.55
N LEU A 742 -10.10 5.92 2.58
CA LEU A 742 -10.76 6.30 1.34
C LEU A 742 -10.14 5.83 -0.01
N SER A 743 -8.89 5.30 -0.13
CA SER A 743 -8.36 4.84 -1.46
C SER A 743 -7.04 4.02 -1.51
N GLN A 744 -6.88 3.16 -2.56
CA GLN A 744 -5.72 2.90 -3.50
C GLN A 744 -6.15 2.15 -4.80
N ILE A 745 -5.67 2.51 -6.02
CA ILE A 745 -6.18 1.93 -7.32
C ILE A 745 -5.14 1.34 -8.31
N LEU A 746 -3.82 1.60 -8.25
CA LEU A 746 -2.92 1.24 -9.39
C LEU A 746 -1.92 0.08 -9.19
N ALA A 747 -1.74 -0.44 -7.98
CA ALA A 747 -0.86 -1.59 -7.72
C ALA A 747 -1.17 -2.92 -8.49
N PRO A 748 -2.40 -3.23 -8.94
CA PRO A 748 -2.71 -4.57 -9.48
C PRO A 748 -2.21 -4.93 -10.90
N HIS A 749 -1.61 -4.02 -11.66
CA HIS A 749 -1.45 -4.19 -13.12
C HIS A 749 -0.07 -4.67 -13.62
N THR A 750 0.91 -4.89 -12.74
CA THR A 750 2.27 -5.33 -13.12
C THR A 750 2.69 -6.59 -12.36
N ARG A 751 3.19 -7.63 -13.08
CA ARG A 751 3.63 -8.91 -12.47
C ARG A 751 5.05 -8.85 -11.89
N THR A 752 5.96 -8.18 -12.60
CA THR A 752 7.35 -7.97 -12.18
C THR A 752 7.83 -6.64 -12.72
N LEU A 753 8.47 -5.81 -11.91
CA LEU A 753 9.08 -4.54 -12.32
C LEU A 753 10.57 -4.54 -11.96
N ILE A 754 11.42 -4.28 -12.96
CA ILE A 754 12.88 -4.25 -12.80
C ILE A 754 13.41 -2.87 -13.19
N GLY A 755 13.90 -2.11 -12.20
CA GLY A 755 14.67 -0.89 -12.42
C GLY A 755 16.13 -1.19 -12.77
N VAL A 756 16.76 -0.36 -13.60
CA VAL A 756 18.19 -0.48 -13.92
C VAL A 756 18.84 0.88 -13.82
N ASP A 757 19.95 0.97 -13.08
CA ASP A 757 20.74 2.18 -12.95
C ASP A 757 22.23 1.79 -12.84
N ILE A 758 23.13 2.62 -13.37
CA ILE A 758 24.59 2.42 -13.25
C ILE A 758 25.11 2.75 -11.85
N SER A 759 24.32 3.49 -11.07
CA SER A 759 24.60 3.86 -9.69
C SER A 759 24.16 2.72 -8.77
N SER A 760 25.14 1.96 -8.25
CA SER A 760 24.91 0.91 -7.23
C SER A 760 24.11 1.42 -6.05
N LYS A 761 24.51 2.61 -5.62
CA LYS A 761 23.82 3.49 -4.72
C LYS A 761 22.30 3.58 -5.07
N SER A 762 21.91 3.99 -6.29
CA SER A 762 20.50 4.18 -6.72
C SER A 762 19.67 2.92 -6.58
N VAL A 763 20.28 1.82 -6.94
CA VAL A 763 19.68 0.49 -6.91
C VAL A 763 19.49 -0.01 -5.48
N ASP A 764 20.50 0.14 -4.62
CA ASP A 764 20.43 -0.31 -3.23
C ASP A 764 19.28 0.38 -2.49
N TYR A 765 19.10 1.68 -2.74
CA TYR A 765 18.01 2.45 -2.13
C TYR A 765 16.63 2.05 -2.64
N TYR A 766 16.48 1.86 -3.95
CA TYR A 766 15.22 1.40 -4.52
C TYR A 766 14.84 0.02 -3.95
N ASN A 767 15.79 -0.92 -3.92
CA ASN A 767 15.57 -2.26 -3.37
C ASN A 767 15.24 -2.27 -1.88
N GLU A 768 15.94 -1.46 -1.08
CA GLU A 768 15.66 -1.31 0.35
C GLU A 768 14.21 -0.87 0.59
N ARG A 769 13.70 0.02 -0.25
CA ARG A 769 12.34 0.54 -0.14
C ARG A 769 11.26 -0.43 -0.58
N VAL A 770 11.52 -1.17 -1.64
CA VAL A 770 10.64 -2.26 -2.08
C VAL A 770 10.58 -3.35 -1.00
N ALA A 771 11.73 -3.72 -0.43
CA ALA A 771 11.80 -4.68 0.67
C ALA A 771 11.08 -4.18 1.94
N ASN A 772 11.21 -2.91 2.29
CA ASN A 772 10.54 -2.30 3.44
C ASN A 772 9.01 -2.22 3.28
N GLN A 773 8.50 -2.31 2.05
CA GLN A 773 7.07 -2.41 1.75
C GLN A 773 6.56 -3.86 1.77
N GLY A 774 7.43 -4.84 2.05
CA GLY A 774 7.10 -6.26 2.03
C GLY A 774 6.89 -6.81 0.61
N ILE A 775 7.28 -6.06 -0.42
CA ILE A 775 7.15 -6.46 -1.82
C ILE A 775 8.34 -7.38 -2.15
N PRO A 776 8.08 -8.61 -2.65
CA PRO A 776 9.14 -9.56 -2.97
C PRO A 776 10.06 -9.07 -4.11
N PRO A 777 11.39 -9.32 -4.06
CA PRO A 777 12.31 -8.95 -5.13
C PRO A 777 12.03 -9.58 -6.51
N ASP A 778 11.20 -10.63 -6.57
CA ASP A 778 10.70 -11.23 -7.81
C ASP A 778 9.47 -10.52 -8.38
N GLU A 779 8.81 -9.68 -7.58
CA GLU A 779 7.71 -8.79 -7.98
C GLU A 779 8.23 -7.39 -8.30
N MET A 780 9.18 -6.86 -7.54
CA MET A 780 9.77 -5.56 -7.81
C MET A 780 11.21 -5.50 -7.30
N ARG A 781 12.15 -5.02 -8.12
CA ARG A 781 13.54 -4.78 -7.73
C ARG A 781 14.23 -3.81 -8.69
N ALA A 782 15.40 -3.31 -8.32
CA ALA A 782 16.33 -2.66 -9.23
C ALA A 782 17.65 -3.43 -9.29
N ILE A 783 18.43 -3.24 -10.35
CA ILE A 783 19.76 -3.82 -10.50
C ILE A 783 20.79 -2.77 -10.91
N CYS A 784 21.99 -2.89 -10.33
CA CYS A 784 23.12 -2.03 -10.64
C CYS A 784 23.86 -2.60 -11.83
N ALA A 785 23.63 -2.03 -13.00
CA ALA A 785 24.24 -2.52 -14.22
C ALA A 785 24.43 -1.40 -15.24
N GLU A 786 25.59 -1.40 -15.87
CA GLU A 786 25.76 -0.76 -17.17
C GLU A 786 25.25 -1.73 -18.24
N LEU A 787 24.14 -1.37 -18.87
CA LEU A 787 23.60 -2.18 -19.96
C LEU A 787 24.49 -2.05 -21.19
N LYS A 788 24.87 -3.19 -21.78
CA LYS A 788 25.34 -3.25 -23.17
C LYS A 788 24.41 -4.13 -23.98
N GLU A 789 24.60 -4.12 -25.29
CA GLU A 789 23.79 -4.89 -26.23
C GLU A 789 23.81 -6.36 -25.81
N ARG A 790 22.63 -6.97 -25.70
CA ARG A 790 22.47 -8.36 -25.28
C ARG A 790 23.37 -9.28 -26.12
N GLY A 791 24.10 -10.17 -25.44
CA GLY A 791 25.05 -11.09 -26.07
C GLY A 791 26.47 -10.55 -26.20
N THR A 792 26.75 -9.31 -25.78
CA THR A 792 28.11 -8.72 -25.82
C THR A 792 28.86 -8.74 -24.47
N ILE A 793 28.19 -9.11 -23.38
CA ILE A 793 28.77 -9.29 -22.04
C ILE A 793 28.29 -10.63 -21.46
N ASP A 794 29.18 -11.35 -20.77
CA ASP A 794 28.88 -12.58 -20.04
C ASP A 794 29.40 -12.45 -18.58
N PRO A 795 28.54 -12.56 -17.56
CA PRO A 795 27.09 -12.84 -17.61
C PRO A 795 26.22 -11.63 -17.97
N ASP A 796 25.05 -11.88 -18.57
CA ASP A 796 24.00 -10.87 -18.80
C ASP A 796 23.49 -10.34 -17.45
N PRO A 797 23.56 -9.02 -17.17
CA PRO A 797 23.14 -8.46 -15.89
C PRO A 797 21.63 -8.62 -15.60
N LEU A 798 20.82 -8.92 -16.62
CA LEU A 798 19.37 -9.14 -16.52
C LEU A 798 18.99 -10.63 -16.64
N ASP A 799 19.96 -11.55 -16.47
CA ASP A 799 19.76 -13.00 -16.42
C ASP A 799 18.96 -13.57 -17.62
N GLY A 800 19.14 -13.00 -18.82
CA GLY A 800 18.44 -13.48 -20.01
C GLY A 800 16.96 -13.09 -20.09
N ILE A 801 16.44 -12.28 -19.14
CA ILE A 801 15.06 -11.80 -19.14
C ILE A 801 14.82 -10.88 -20.34
N GLU A 802 13.76 -11.16 -21.09
CA GLU A 802 13.28 -10.28 -22.14
C GLU A 802 12.05 -9.52 -21.64
N PHE A 803 12.01 -8.22 -21.92
CA PHE A 803 11.01 -7.32 -21.36
C PHE A 803 9.87 -7.10 -22.34
N ASP A 804 8.63 -7.16 -21.81
CA ASP A 804 7.42 -6.77 -22.52
C ASP A 804 7.41 -5.26 -22.80
N VAL A 805 7.92 -4.47 -21.86
CA VAL A 805 8.11 -3.03 -22.00
C VAL A 805 9.38 -2.61 -21.28
N VAL A 806 10.20 -1.81 -21.95
CA VAL A 806 11.31 -1.05 -21.36
C VAL A 806 10.90 0.41 -21.41
N VAL A 807 10.99 1.11 -20.27
CA VAL A 807 10.69 2.54 -20.18
C VAL A 807 11.97 3.25 -19.78
N CYS A 808 12.34 4.28 -20.54
CA CYS A 808 13.48 5.14 -20.28
C CYS A 808 13.00 6.59 -20.23
N THR A 809 12.86 7.15 -19.02
CA THR A 809 12.25 8.46 -18.81
C THR A 809 13.30 9.46 -18.31
N ASN A 810 13.36 10.63 -18.94
CA ASN A 810 14.27 11.74 -18.65
C ASN A 810 15.73 11.32 -18.52
N ALA A 811 16.17 10.41 -19.40
CA ALA A 811 17.52 9.86 -19.38
C ALA A 811 18.19 9.91 -20.75
N TYR A 812 17.44 10.05 -21.85
CA TYR A 812 18.00 10.06 -23.21
C TYR A 812 18.99 11.21 -23.41
N HIS A 813 18.72 12.37 -22.83
CA HIS A 813 19.61 13.54 -22.93
C HIS A 813 20.96 13.39 -22.21
N HIS A 814 21.11 12.36 -21.35
CA HIS A 814 22.36 12.05 -20.64
C HIS A 814 23.27 11.08 -21.39
N PHE A 815 22.79 10.37 -22.41
CA PHE A 815 23.63 9.47 -23.19
C PHE A 815 24.36 10.23 -24.29
N ASP A 816 25.67 10.01 -24.42
CA ASP A 816 26.49 10.64 -25.46
C ASP A 816 26.04 10.28 -26.88
N ASP A 817 25.46 9.09 -27.04
CA ASP A 817 24.88 8.62 -28.29
C ASP A 817 23.55 7.88 -28.06
N ILE A 818 22.45 8.57 -28.38
CA ILE A 818 21.11 7.99 -28.30
C ILE A 818 20.90 6.81 -29.24
N ASN A 819 21.66 6.69 -30.33
CA ASN A 819 21.54 5.54 -31.25
C ASN A 819 22.02 4.26 -30.58
N THR A 820 23.20 4.33 -29.95
CA THR A 820 23.79 3.21 -29.22
C THR A 820 22.90 2.78 -28.05
N VAL A 821 22.43 3.71 -27.21
CA VAL A 821 21.55 3.32 -26.07
C VAL A 821 20.22 2.76 -26.56
N THR A 822 19.64 3.31 -27.64
CA THR A 822 18.39 2.79 -28.20
C THR A 822 18.57 1.36 -28.69
N LYS A 823 19.69 1.05 -29.35
CA LYS A 823 20.05 -0.32 -29.76
C LYS A 823 20.22 -1.26 -28.55
N ILE A 824 20.88 -0.79 -27.50
CA ILE A 824 21.06 -1.55 -26.25
C ILE A 824 19.70 -1.87 -25.62
N LEU A 825 18.85 -0.88 -25.39
CA LEU A 825 17.53 -1.07 -24.76
C LEU A 825 16.63 -1.95 -25.64
N ALA A 826 16.66 -1.74 -26.97
CA ALA A 826 15.97 -2.60 -27.92
C ALA A 826 16.41 -4.06 -27.83
N SER A 827 17.68 -4.34 -27.55
CA SER A 827 18.19 -5.71 -27.45
C SER A 827 17.64 -6.50 -26.24
N TYR A 828 17.09 -5.84 -25.22
CA TYR A 828 16.44 -6.48 -24.06
C TYR A 828 14.93 -6.65 -24.21
N LEU A 829 14.34 -6.06 -25.24
CA LEU A 829 12.92 -6.20 -25.53
C LEU A 829 12.62 -7.56 -26.14
N LYS A 830 11.46 -8.15 -25.83
CA LYS A 830 11.01 -9.36 -26.55
C LYS A 830 10.94 -9.08 -28.05
N PRO A 831 11.56 -9.89 -28.92
CA PRO A 831 11.40 -9.75 -30.36
C PRO A 831 9.92 -9.77 -30.76
N GLY A 832 9.49 -8.79 -31.55
CA GLY A 832 8.14 -8.71 -32.09
C GLY A 832 7.05 -8.13 -31.18
N THR A 833 7.21 -8.14 -29.84
CA THR A 833 6.19 -7.59 -28.91
C THR A 833 6.74 -6.60 -27.89
N GLY A 834 8.04 -6.62 -27.65
CA GLY A 834 8.68 -5.77 -26.66
C GLY A 834 8.68 -4.32 -27.11
N THR A 835 8.16 -3.44 -26.27
CA THR A 835 8.03 -2.01 -26.56
C THR A 835 9.06 -1.18 -25.80
N LEU A 836 9.82 -0.35 -26.50
CA LEU A 836 10.58 0.74 -25.90
C LEU A 836 9.68 1.97 -25.80
N LEU A 837 9.57 2.53 -24.60
CA LEU A 837 9.01 3.85 -24.36
C LEU A 837 10.13 4.77 -23.88
N VAL A 838 10.33 5.88 -24.57
CA VAL A 838 11.24 6.95 -24.16
C VAL A 838 10.44 8.19 -23.92
N ILE A 839 10.62 8.80 -22.76
CA ILE A 839 9.98 10.06 -22.42
C ILE A 839 11.08 11.06 -22.16
N ASP A 840 11.18 12.13 -22.94
CA ASP A 840 12.25 13.12 -22.78
C ASP A 840 11.86 14.49 -23.35
N LEU A 841 12.75 15.47 -23.27
CA LEU A 841 12.49 16.88 -23.61
C LEU A 841 12.39 17.11 -25.11
N ILE A 842 11.38 17.86 -25.53
CA ILE A 842 11.24 18.34 -26.91
C ILE A 842 12.23 19.48 -27.18
N ARG A 843 12.83 19.46 -28.37
CA ARG A 843 13.74 20.52 -28.80
C ARG A 843 13.04 21.86 -28.94
N SER A 844 13.48 22.82 -28.12
CA SER A 844 13.03 24.20 -28.13
C SER A 844 14.14 25.13 -27.63
N PRO A 845 14.07 26.45 -27.94
CA PRO A 845 14.99 27.43 -27.34
C PRO A 845 14.93 27.46 -25.81
N VAL A 846 13.81 27.04 -25.23
CA VAL A 846 13.63 26.95 -23.78
C VAL A 846 14.36 25.73 -23.22
N SER A 847 14.25 24.56 -23.87
CA SER A 847 14.96 23.35 -23.45
C SER A 847 16.48 23.48 -23.61
N GLU A 848 16.98 24.16 -24.65
CA GLU A 848 18.41 24.53 -24.79
C GLU A 848 18.94 25.37 -23.64
N SER A 849 18.06 26.15 -22.99
CA SER A 849 18.42 26.95 -21.83
C SER A 849 18.33 26.19 -20.50
N LEU A 850 17.65 25.03 -20.44
CA LEU A 850 17.49 24.21 -19.22
C LEU A 850 18.81 23.57 -18.76
N HIS A 851 19.66 23.16 -19.70
CA HIS A 851 20.90 22.42 -19.40
C HIS A 851 22.19 23.24 -19.60
N LYS A 852 22.06 24.58 -19.65
CA LYS A 852 23.18 25.50 -19.92
C LYS A 852 24.32 25.36 -18.90
N ASP A 853 23.97 25.06 -17.64
CA ASP A 853 24.92 24.93 -16.51
C ASP A 853 25.39 23.49 -16.24
N HIS A 854 24.81 22.50 -16.94
CA HIS A 854 25.13 21.07 -16.83
C HIS A 854 25.90 20.51 -18.02
N GLY A 855 26.61 21.40 -18.72
CA GLY A 855 27.12 21.12 -20.06
C GLY A 855 28.18 20.02 -20.19
N HIS A 856 28.63 19.44 -19.07
CA HIS A 856 29.63 18.37 -18.98
C HIS A 856 29.04 16.99 -18.65
N VAL A 857 27.73 16.89 -18.33
CA VAL A 857 27.02 15.63 -17.97
C VAL A 857 25.76 15.41 -18.83
N VAL A 858 25.28 16.45 -19.51
CA VAL A 858 24.15 16.38 -20.44
C VAL A 858 24.69 16.50 -21.86
N ALA A 859 24.65 15.39 -22.59
CA ALA A 859 25.10 15.30 -23.96
C ALA A 859 24.18 16.08 -24.92
N HIS A 860 22.86 16.00 -24.72
CA HIS A 860 21.86 16.60 -25.61
C HIS A 860 21.07 17.72 -24.92
N LYS A 861 21.74 18.86 -24.72
CA LYS A 861 21.26 20.01 -23.92
C LYS A 861 19.99 20.68 -24.45
N GLY A 862 19.69 20.50 -25.73
CA GLY A 862 18.54 21.12 -26.37
C GLY A 862 17.28 20.28 -26.32
N GLY A 863 17.29 19.08 -25.74
CA GLY A 863 16.26 18.09 -26.03
C GLY A 863 16.30 17.62 -27.48
N PHE A 864 15.29 16.88 -27.89
CA PHE A 864 15.29 16.14 -29.14
C PHE A 864 14.20 16.62 -30.08
N ALA A 865 14.54 16.73 -31.37
CA ALA A 865 13.51 16.80 -32.38
C ALA A 865 12.98 15.38 -32.63
N GLU A 866 11.74 15.28 -33.08
CA GLU A 866 11.12 14.02 -33.45
C GLU A 866 12.01 13.21 -34.42
N GLU A 867 12.66 13.88 -35.36
CA GLU A 867 13.52 13.23 -36.37
C GLU A 867 14.76 12.56 -35.76
N ASP A 868 15.34 13.13 -34.70
CA ASP A 868 16.49 12.53 -34.01
C ASP A 868 16.09 11.22 -33.31
N ILE A 869 14.95 11.24 -32.63
CA ILE A 869 14.40 10.08 -31.92
C ILE A 869 13.90 9.02 -32.91
N ARG A 870 13.30 9.45 -34.03
CA ARG A 870 12.88 8.59 -35.13
C ARG A 870 14.08 7.86 -35.74
N ASN A 871 15.20 8.55 -35.97
CA ASN A 871 16.42 7.94 -36.47
C ASN A 871 17.02 6.95 -35.45
N ALA A 872 17.08 7.32 -34.17
CA ALA A 872 17.58 6.44 -33.12
C ALA A 872 16.73 5.18 -32.95
N PHE A 873 15.41 5.30 -33.01
CA PHE A 873 14.49 4.16 -32.88
C PHE A 873 14.54 3.27 -34.12
N ILE A 874 14.38 3.84 -35.31
CA ILE A 874 14.24 3.06 -36.54
C ILE A 874 15.58 2.58 -37.07
N GLN A 875 16.53 3.49 -37.28
CA GLN A 875 17.78 3.15 -37.97
C GLN A 875 18.78 2.44 -37.05
N ALA A 876 18.91 2.89 -35.80
CA ALA A 876 19.88 2.33 -34.86
C ALA A 876 19.29 1.22 -33.98
N GLY A 877 18.10 1.45 -33.41
CA GLY A 877 17.40 0.50 -32.55
C GLY A 877 16.77 -0.66 -33.30
N GLY A 878 16.58 -0.55 -34.63
CA GLY A 878 15.82 -1.51 -35.40
C GLY A 878 14.38 -1.66 -34.90
N LEU A 879 13.84 -0.59 -34.29
CA LEU A 879 12.48 -0.54 -33.77
C LEU A 879 11.52 -0.11 -34.88
N GLU A 880 10.41 -0.83 -34.99
CA GLU A 880 9.32 -0.53 -35.91
C GLU A 880 8.18 0.17 -35.14
N ASN A 881 7.17 0.67 -35.85
CA ASN A 881 5.98 1.33 -35.28
C ASN A 881 6.35 2.55 -34.43
N PHE A 882 7.29 3.36 -34.93
CA PHE A 882 7.73 4.56 -34.25
C PHE A 882 6.58 5.56 -34.14
N SER A 883 6.20 5.91 -32.91
CA SER A 883 5.37 7.08 -32.63
C SER A 883 6.11 8.07 -31.75
N PHE A 884 5.79 9.35 -31.92
CA PHE A 884 6.32 10.45 -31.14
C PHE A 884 5.17 11.43 -30.91
N GLU A 885 4.80 11.64 -29.66
CA GLU A 885 3.70 12.53 -29.29
C GLU A 885 4.15 13.49 -28.19
N VAL A 886 3.73 14.75 -28.27
CA VAL A 886 3.86 15.69 -27.17
C VAL A 886 2.83 15.33 -26.12
N ALA A 887 3.28 14.76 -25.00
CA ALA A 887 2.37 14.14 -24.04
C ALA A 887 2.11 15.02 -22.81
N PHE A 888 3.11 15.80 -22.40
CA PHE A 888 3.05 16.59 -21.17
C PHE A 888 3.78 17.93 -21.35
N GLU A 889 3.29 18.96 -20.68
CA GLU A 889 3.93 20.26 -20.61
C GLU A 889 4.48 20.44 -19.18
N MET A 890 5.78 20.69 -19.06
CA MET A 890 6.51 20.84 -17.79
C MET A 890 6.93 22.31 -17.60
N SER A 891 6.48 22.96 -16.52
CA SER A 891 6.70 24.40 -16.32
C SER A 891 7.70 24.70 -15.19
N ASN A 892 8.81 25.38 -15.51
CA ASN A 892 9.85 25.82 -14.57
C ASN A 892 10.02 27.34 -14.64
N ASN A 893 9.83 28.05 -13.52
CA ASN A 893 10.10 29.50 -13.36
C ASN A 893 9.67 30.37 -14.56
N SER A 894 8.37 30.35 -14.89
CA SER A 894 7.70 31.12 -15.96
C SER A 894 8.03 30.72 -17.41
N LYS A 895 8.72 29.59 -17.63
CA LYS A 895 8.90 29.00 -18.96
C LYS A 895 8.38 27.56 -18.98
N SER A 896 7.76 27.20 -20.10
CA SER A 896 7.18 25.88 -20.32
C SER A 896 8.06 25.08 -21.28
N VAL A 897 8.28 23.81 -20.98
CA VAL A 897 8.99 22.87 -21.85
C VAL A 897 8.17 21.61 -22.00
N ASP A 898 7.95 21.25 -23.25
CA ASP A 898 7.18 20.08 -23.60
C ASP A 898 8.04 18.82 -23.50
N LEU A 899 7.43 17.75 -22.99
CA LEU A 899 7.97 16.40 -22.97
C LEU A 899 7.27 15.58 -24.05
N PHE A 900 8.06 14.83 -24.82
CA PHE A 900 7.53 13.85 -25.75
C PHE A 900 7.49 12.47 -25.11
N ILE A 901 6.58 11.63 -25.60
CA ILE A 901 6.69 10.18 -25.48
C ILE A 901 6.99 9.64 -26.87
N ALA A 902 8.09 8.91 -26.99
CA ALA A 902 8.46 8.15 -28.16
C ALA A 902 8.28 6.67 -27.86
N LYS A 903 7.70 5.94 -28.80
CA LYS A 903 7.45 4.51 -28.71
C LYS A 903 8.05 3.82 -29.92
N GLY A 904 8.66 2.65 -29.71
CA GLY A 904 9.10 1.77 -30.79
C GLY A 904 9.07 0.33 -30.35
N VAL A 905 8.68 -0.57 -31.25
CA VAL A 905 8.54 -2.00 -30.98
C VAL A 905 9.71 -2.74 -31.61
N ARG A 906 10.35 -3.64 -30.86
CA ARG A 906 11.49 -4.41 -31.41
C ARG A 906 11.03 -5.27 -32.58
N ARG A 907 11.71 -5.14 -33.72
CA ARG A 907 11.47 -5.96 -34.92
C ARG A 907 11.51 -7.46 -34.59
N SER A 908 10.62 -8.22 -35.22
CA SER A 908 10.66 -9.68 -35.17
C SER A 908 11.91 -10.18 -35.93
N ALA A 909 12.71 -11.05 -35.32
CA ALA A 909 13.97 -11.53 -35.89
C ALA A 909 13.81 -12.22 -37.25
#